data_AF-A0A2P5KUE9-F1
#
_entry.id   AF-A0A2P5KUE9-F1
#
_cell.length_a   1.000
_cell.length_b   1.000
_cell.length_c   1.000
_cell.angle_alpha   90.00
_cell.angle_beta   90.00
_cell.angle_gamma   90.00
#
_symmetry.space_group_name_H-M   'P 1'
#
loop_
_entity.id
_entity.type
_entity.pdbx_description
1 polymer ?
#
loop_
_entity_poly.entity_id
_entity_poly.type
_entity_poly.pdbx_seq_one_letter_code
_entity_poly.pdbx_strand_id
1 'polypeptide(L)'
;MTDRRPPNLPPPLPASQPEQQRYESQRQQPSRPEPPRNNTHPPSQHVQDHASAGHAQGQNLQGQNAQRHGAPRPPAAPGARPASNPLRANRPGPGDTPKRRPEEWGKRPKDADDGRGVLAYVGIGLLALVLIVGGGAGYLALNPPVELIRNQLVAQVKASTGRELKISGPTKFRFYPSLGVKMANVQLSAPASMGGPPLLTAVGLDVSLKLLPLLQRNVDVERLVLLQPVIEFRTDKAGRRTWDLTKNLADVDQIRPRRVALAQAAPAAATPNRATDAEPPALPSSNGDPLQFLSNISLEDVRVINGVFVWHDERSGVRETASAVNLNVAMRSIASPMESRGDLVFKGERFEVTSSLASLRMILDAKPAKLAFNATNRLMNFGYDGSVGTASGIEGAGSVTFKSPNLRALAKLAGAELPTGAGFGPASLSGKLKADGRSAMLQDAALGLDGATATGSLGVEIGAARPVVRGNLKLSALDLNKYLGGTATDPPPAASPPPSPSAPPRPSTATKSAGAPAVQPGSIDDLLSQPGPQVKGFSKRAGWSEDPIVIAALGTLDADVKLQVQKLAYQALKIGQSQLAISLKNKVLTTTFDDVQLYQGRVRGVVTLDGSGAVPTLGANISADGIATQPLLKDAADMDWLAGTGRLAIAVAGQGTNQKDIMESLNGKAELIFNNGAIVGWNVAQIIRGLKQGQITGLERVATSKTDFSELSSTWAITSGVAQNQDLKMTTPLLRVTGGGSVAIGARQVDYVVKPKVVASLDGQGGAQGLTGLEVPLRVRGPWEKPEIQPELGGILKDPGKAIGAIKEIGKQFKGKKPNEIVDQVLGGNTDAAKKANELLNQFTKPKKQAQPSGAQ
;
A
#
# COMPACT_ATOMS: atom_id res chain seq x y z
N MET A 1 -4.06 24.76 68.16
CA MET A 1 -5.44 25.29 68.22
C MET A 1 -6.33 24.44 67.33
N THR A 2 -7.46 24.02 67.89
CA THR A 2 -8.80 23.85 67.24
C THR A 2 -8.86 23.13 65.88
N ASP A 3 -9.20 21.84 65.78
CA ASP A 3 -10.36 21.05 66.30
C ASP A 3 -11.67 21.26 65.53
N ARG A 4 -12.12 20.22 64.82
CA ARG A 4 -13.49 19.65 64.88
C ARG A 4 -13.48 18.19 64.37
N ARG A 5 -14.47 17.40 64.78
CA ARG A 5 -14.39 15.93 64.90
C ARG A 5 -15.24 15.12 63.88
N PRO A 6 -14.93 13.81 63.67
CA PRO A 6 -15.77 12.84 62.93
C PRO A 6 -16.87 12.23 63.85
N PRO A 7 -17.74 11.33 63.35
CA PRO A 7 -17.46 9.87 63.19
C PRO A 7 -17.90 9.33 61.80
N ASN A 8 -17.90 8.05 61.40
CA ASN A 8 -17.89 6.77 62.15
C ASN A 8 -17.32 5.58 61.29
N LEU A 9 -16.90 4.48 61.92
CA LEU A 9 -16.38 3.22 61.29
C LEU A 9 -16.57 2.05 62.29
N PRO A 10 -17.02 0.83 61.89
CA PRO A 10 -16.12 -0.27 61.41
C PRO A 10 -16.85 -1.31 60.49
N PRO A 11 -16.47 -2.61 60.37
CA PRO A 11 -15.17 -3.26 60.09
C PRO A 11 -15.16 -4.09 58.76
N PRO A 12 -14.04 -4.72 58.35
CA PRO A 12 -13.93 -5.59 57.15
C PRO A 12 -13.88 -7.12 57.44
N LEU A 13 -13.72 -7.93 56.37
CA LEU A 13 -13.49 -9.41 56.28
C LEU A 13 -14.76 -10.29 56.17
N PRO A 14 -14.67 -11.54 55.62
CA PRO A 14 -13.48 -12.29 55.15
C PRO A 14 -13.51 -12.69 53.65
N ALA A 15 -12.44 -13.35 53.19
CA ALA A 15 -12.33 -13.99 51.88
C ALA A 15 -12.68 -15.50 51.93
N SER A 16 -13.02 -16.10 50.79
CA SER A 16 -13.38 -17.53 50.70
C SER A 16 -12.85 -18.23 49.42
N GLN A 17 -11.98 -19.21 49.66
CA GLN A 17 -11.56 -20.33 48.80
C GLN A 17 -11.04 -21.44 49.74
N PRO A 18 -10.89 -22.72 49.31
CA PRO A 18 -11.35 -23.35 48.07
C PRO A 18 -12.29 -24.56 48.35
N GLU A 19 -12.79 -25.21 47.30
CA GLU A 19 -13.14 -26.64 47.36
C GLU A 19 -12.57 -27.38 46.15
N GLN A 20 -12.15 -28.64 46.38
CA GLN A 20 -11.74 -29.60 45.36
C GLN A 20 -12.20 -31.01 45.79
N GLN A 21 -12.31 -31.90 44.80
CA GLN A 21 -12.45 -33.36 44.97
C GLN A 21 -13.72 -33.88 45.68
N ARG A 22 -14.68 -34.33 44.87
CA ARG A 22 -14.84 -35.78 44.60
C ARG A 22 -15.91 -36.04 43.54
N TYR A 23 -15.51 -36.67 42.43
CA TYR A 23 -16.23 -37.82 41.86
C TYR A 23 -15.33 -38.50 40.82
N GLU A 24 -14.55 -39.49 41.28
CA GLU A 24 -13.74 -40.36 40.42
C GLU A 24 -14.13 -41.80 40.73
N SER A 25 -14.74 -42.50 39.76
CA SER A 25 -14.73 -43.98 39.60
C SER A 25 -15.85 -44.46 38.67
N GLN A 26 -15.54 -44.62 37.39
CA GLN A 26 -15.68 -45.95 36.78
C GLN A 26 -14.74 -46.11 35.57
N ARG A 27 -13.99 -47.20 35.58
CA ARG A 27 -13.24 -47.72 34.42
C ARG A 27 -14.25 -48.49 33.51
N GLN A 28 -13.93 -49.06 32.33
CA GLN A 28 -12.65 -49.51 31.79
C GLN A 28 -12.77 -49.90 30.29
N GLN A 29 -11.61 -50.03 29.63
CA GLN A 29 -11.30 -50.78 28.39
C GLN A 29 -11.17 -50.00 27.05
N PRO A 30 -10.22 -50.42 26.17
CA PRO A 30 -9.88 -49.70 24.93
C PRO A 30 -10.38 -50.38 23.64
N SER A 31 -10.67 -49.59 22.61
CA SER A 31 -10.90 -50.09 21.24
C SER A 31 -9.58 -50.28 20.48
N ARG A 32 -9.45 -51.40 19.76
CA ARG A 32 -8.28 -51.72 18.91
C ARG A 32 -8.24 -50.89 17.61
N PRO A 33 -7.07 -50.72 16.99
CA PRO A 33 -6.96 -50.22 15.61
C PRO A 33 -7.35 -51.30 14.58
N GLU A 34 -7.86 -50.88 13.43
CA GLU A 34 -8.08 -51.73 12.24
C GLU A 34 -6.90 -51.65 11.24
N PRO A 35 -6.72 -52.68 10.37
CA PRO A 35 -5.47 -52.90 9.65
C PRO A 35 -5.39 -52.20 8.26
N PRO A 36 -4.17 -52.01 7.72
CA PRO A 36 -3.97 -51.50 6.38
C PRO A 36 -4.31 -52.55 5.31
N ARG A 37 -4.85 -52.11 4.16
CA ARG A 37 -4.90 -52.91 2.94
C ARG A 37 -3.87 -52.39 1.93
N ASN A 38 -2.94 -53.25 1.55
CA ASN A 38 -2.06 -53.11 0.39
C ASN A 38 -2.62 -53.97 -0.75
N ASN A 39 -2.46 -53.55 -2.02
CA ASN A 39 -2.30 -54.43 -3.18
C ASN A 39 -1.96 -53.62 -4.46
N THR A 40 -0.72 -53.77 -4.91
CA THR A 40 -0.24 -53.92 -6.32
C THR A 40 -1.27 -53.74 -7.46
N HIS A 41 -1.09 -52.82 -8.43
CA HIS A 41 -0.28 -52.96 -9.68
C HIS A 41 -0.78 -54.05 -10.67
N PRO A 42 -0.64 -53.93 -12.03
CA PRO A 42 0.08 -52.92 -12.85
C PRO A 42 -0.85 -52.37 -14.01
N PRO A 43 -0.40 -52.00 -15.25
CA PRO A 43 -1.16 -51.11 -16.16
C PRO A 43 -1.72 -51.76 -17.45
N SER A 44 -2.46 -50.96 -18.25
CA SER A 44 -2.77 -51.24 -19.67
C SER A 44 -2.49 -50.02 -20.56
N GLN A 45 -1.76 -50.24 -21.65
CA GLN A 45 -1.67 -49.31 -22.77
C GLN A 45 -2.88 -49.50 -23.70
N HIS A 46 -3.21 -48.48 -24.51
CA HIS A 46 -3.57 -48.75 -25.90
C HIS A 46 -3.13 -47.62 -26.81
N VAL A 47 -2.39 -47.99 -27.86
CA VAL A 47 -2.08 -47.17 -29.04
C VAL A 47 -2.79 -47.81 -30.22
N GLN A 48 -3.44 -46.98 -31.04
CA GLN A 48 -3.72 -47.13 -32.48
C GLN A 48 -4.57 -45.89 -32.86
N ASP A 49 -4.23 -45.05 -33.84
CA ASP A 49 -3.86 -45.24 -35.27
C ASP A 49 -5.08 -45.41 -36.20
N HIS A 50 -4.88 -45.05 -37.48
CA HIS A 50 -5.88 -44.77 -38.53
C HIS A 50 -6.65 -43.43 -38.30
N ALA A 51 -6.48 -42.35 -39.07
CA ALA A 51 -5.92 -42.04 -40.40
C ALA A 51 -6.84 -42.22 -41.63
N SER A 52 -6.94 -41.12 -42.40
CA SER A 52 -7.18 -41.00 -43.85
C SER A 52 -8.61 -40.92 -44.45
N ALA A 53 -8.85 -39.78 -45.14
CA ALA A 53 -9.76 -39.51 -46.27
C ALA A 53 -11.30 -39.67 -46.08
N GLY A 54 -12.18 -38.91 -46.76
CA GLY A 54 -12.06 -37.77 -47.69
C GLY A 54 -13.31 -36.86 -47.56
N HIS A 55 -13.61 -35.84 -48.38
CA HIS A 55 -13.04 -35.33 -49.65
C HIS A 55 -13.43 -33.85 -49.87
N ALA A 56 -12.65 -33.13 -50.72
CA ALA A 56 -13.08 -32.00 -51.59
C ALA A 56 -13.63 -30.69 -50.96
N GLN A 57 -13.54 -29.48 -51.56
CA GLN A 57 -12.73 -28.93 -52.67
C GLN A 57 -12.67 -27.39 -52.50
N GLY A 58 -11.57 -26.70 -52.89
CA GLY A 58 -11.52 -25.22 -52.84
C GLY A 58 -10.14 -24.54 -52.91
N GLN A 59 -9.55 -24.48 -54.11
CA GLN A 59 -8.39 -23.64 -54.49
C GLN A 59 -8.85 -22.19 -54.80
N ASN A 60 -8.07 -21.09 -54.85
CA ASN A 60 -6.66 -20.68 -54.62
C ASN A 60 -6.69 -19.25 -54.00
N LEU A 61 -5.76 -18.72 -53.18
CA LEU A 61 -4.30 -18.51 -53.25
C LEU A 61 -3.79 -17.31 -54.11
N GLN A 62 -2.95 -16.47 -53.46
CA GLN A 62 -1.99 -15.45 -53.98
C GLN A 62 -2.54 -14.15 -54.64
N GLY A 63 -1.90 -12.98 -54.51
CA GLY A 63 -0.80 -12.60 -53.60
C GLY A 63 -0.07 -11.27 -53.92
N GLN A 64 0.89 -10.91 -53.04
CA GLN A 64 2.06 -10.00 -53.20
C GLN A 64 1.95 -8.46 -53.01
N ASN A 65 3.06 -7.93 -52.45
CA ASN A 65 3.37 -6.56 -52.02
C ASN A 65 3.75 -5.57 -53.15
N ALA A 66 3.62 -4.25 -52.90
CA ALA A 66 4.65 -3.18 -53.03
C ALA A 66 3.99 -1.78 -53.05
N GLN A 67 4.12 -0.92 -52.02
CA GLN A 67 5.22 0.00 -51.66
C GLN A 67 5.26 1.40 -52.35
N ARG A 68 5.28 2.44 -51.48
CA ARG A 68 5.99 3.75 -51.54
C ARG A 68 5.35 5.05 -52.09
N HIS A 69 5.47 6.08 -51.22
CA HIS A 69 5.71 7.52 -51.43
C HIS A 69 4.60 8.46 -51.97
N GLY A 70 4.54 9.68 -51.39
CA GLY A 70 3.77 10.82 -51.90
C GLY A 70 3.15 11.76 -50.85
N ALA A 71 3.73 12.94 -50.65
CA ALA A 71 3.15 14.14 -50.00
C ALA A 71 3.43 15.35 -50.93
N PRO A 72 2.82 16.56 -50.82
CA PRO A 72 2.16 17.17 -49.65
C PRO A 72 0.85 17.99 -49.94
N ARG A 73 0.50 18.95 -49.06
CA ARG A 73 -0.55 20.01 -49.18
C ARG A 73 -0.02 21.22 -50.03
N PRO A 74 -0.69 22.41 -50.18
CA PRO A 74 -2.02 22.95 -49.77
C PRO A 74 -2.72 23.72 -50.95
N PRO A 75 -3.34 24.94 -50.85
CA PRO A 75 -4.33 25.55 -49.91
C PRO A 75 -5.64 26.12 -50.58
N ALA A 76 -6.61 26.53 -49.74
CA ALA A 76 -7.60 27.66 -49.83
C ALA A 76 -8.27 28.15 -51.16
N ALA A 77 -9.63 28.18 -51.14
CA ALA A 77 -10.62 29.28 -51.40
C ALA A 77 -10.44 30.36 -52.53
N PRO A 78 -11.44 31.22 -52.88
CA PRO A 78 -12.87 31.33 -52.48
C PRO A 78 -13.87 31.48 -53.67
N GLY A 79 -15.17 31.71 -53.40
CA GLY A 79 -15.94 32.75 -54.14
C GLY A 79 -17.23 32.39 -54.90
N ALA A 80 -18.16 33.38 -54.89
CA ALA A 80 -19.19 33.73 -55.90
C ALA A 80 -20.40 32.81 -56.22
N ARG A 81 -21.60 33.41 -56.10
CA ARG A 81 -22.85 33.17 -56.88
C ARG A 81 -22.81 34.08 -58.16
N PRO A 82 -23.78 34.11 -59.11
CA PRO A 82 -25.14 33.53 -59.12
C PRO A 82 -25.68 32.94 -60.46
N ALA A 83 -26.93 32.44 -60.38
CA ALA A 83 -28.01 32.32 -61.38
C ALA A 83 -27.77 32.52 -62.90
N SER A 84 -28.35 31.60 -63.71
CA SER A 84 -29.46 31.92 -64.64
C SER A 84 -30.08 30.66 -65.31
N ASN A 85 -31.29 30.80 -65.87
CA ASN A 85 -32.08 29.81 -66.64
C ASN A 85 -32.06 30.26 -68.13
N PRO A 86 -32.17 29.40 -69.18
CA PRO A 86 -33.50 29.08 -69.75
C PRO A 86 -33.69 27.78 -70.60
N LEU A 87 -34.83 27.10 -70.39
CA LEU A 87 -35.87 26.68 -71.38
C LEU A 87 -35.62 25.82 -72.66
N ARG A 88 -36.62 24.92 -72.92
CA ARG A 88 -37.18 24.41 -74.23
C ARG A 88 -36.38 23.36 -75.05
N ALA A 89 -36.97 22.48 -75.90
CA ALA A 89 -38.39 22.02 -76.11
C ALA A 89 -38.53 20.81 -77.09
N ASN A 90 -39.73 20.17 -77.12
CA ASN A 90 -40.36 19.38 -78.23
C ASN A 90 -39.74 17.99 -78.61
N ARG A 91 -40.41 16.93 -79.12
CA ARG A 91 -41.77 16.46 -79.57
C ARG A 91 -41.58 15.71 -80.94
N PRO A 92 -42.53 14.94 -81.55
CA PRO A 92 -43.51 13.94 -81.08
C PRO A 92 -43.63 12.68 -82.02
N GLY A 93 -44.57 11.72 -81.80
CA GLY A 93 -44.95 10.66 -82.79
C GLY A 93 -46.08 9.68 -82.35
N PRO A 94 -46.93 9.07 -83.24
CA PRO A 94 -48.23 8.44 -82.85
C PRO A 94 -48.62 7.05 -83.47
N GLY A 95 -49.81 6.51 -83.10
CA GLY A 95 -50.54 5.35 -83.69
C GLY A 95 -50.52 4.05 -82.83
N ASP A 96 -51.53 3.15 -82.79
CA ASP A 96 -52.88 3.06 -83.39
C ASP A 96 -53.81 2.04 -82.62
N THR A 97 -55.09 1.86 -82.99
CA THR A 97 -56.05 0.87 -82.40
C THR A 97 -57.03 0.27 -83.43
N PRO A 98 -57.66 -0.93 -83.24
CA PRO A 98 -59.14 -1.00 -83.15
C PRO A 98 -59.87 -2.28 -82.57
N LYS A 99 -61.06 -2.10 -81.94
CA LYS A 99 -62.33 -2.94 -82.00
C LYS A 99 -62.29 -4.43 -81.49
N ARG A 100 -63.37 -5.19 -81.13
CA ARG A 100 -64.85 -5.11 -80.83
C ARG A 100 -65.22 -6.41 -80.01
N ARG A 101 -65.96 -6.41 -78.87
CA ARG A 101 -67.45 -6.51 -78.63
C ARG A 101 -68.12 -7.85 -79.09
N PRO A 102 -69.23 -8.39 -78.49
CA PRO A 102 -69.97 -8.16 -77.21
C PRO A 102 -69.98 -9.41 -76.27
N GLU A 103 -70.66 -9.55 -75.11
CA GLU A 103 -72.11 -9.74 -74.81
C GLU A 103 -72.30 -9.90 -73.26
N GLU A 104 -73.50 -10.11 -72.66
CA GLU A 104 -74.64 -9.19 -72.47
C GLU A 104 -75.41 -9.42 -71.13
N TRP A 105 -75.77 -8.32 -70.44
CA TRP A 105 -77.06 -7.98 -69.77
C TRP A 105 -77.58 -8.69 -68.49
N GLY A 106 -77.94 -7.89 -67.47
CA GLY A 106 -78.41 -8.36 -66.15
C GLY A 106 -79.21 -7.37 -65.26
N LYS A 107 -80.07 -6.52 -65.85
CA LYS A 107 -81.07 -5.62 -65.21
C LYS A 107 -80.57 -4.34 -64.46
N ARG A 108 -81.32 -3.25 -64.71
CA ARG A 108 -81.36 -1.91 -64.07
C ARG A 108 -82.63 -1.84 -63.15
N PRO A 109 -83.12 -0.71 -62.55
CA PRO A 109 -82.72 0.72 -62.68
C PRO A 109 -82.73 1.65 -61.42
N LYS A 110 -82.19 2.88 -61.59
CA LYS A 110 -82.60 4.18 -60.97
C LYS A 110 -82.44 4.38 -59.43
N ASP A 111 -82.23 5.58 -58.88
CA ASP A 111 -81.95 6.93 -59.44
C ASP A 111 -81.21 7.82 -58.39
N ALA A 112 -80.52 8.87 -58.88
CA ALA A 112 -80.16 10.16 -58.24
C ALA A 112 -79.21 10.28 -57.00
N ASP A 113 -78.32 11.27 -57.12
CA ASP A 113 -77.40 11.91 -56.15
C ASP A 113 -78.02 12.33 -54.78
N ASP A 114 -77.29 12.39 -53.65
CA ASP A 114 -76.22 13.36 -53.37
C ASP A 114 -75.12 12.83 -52.41
N GLY A 115 -73.86 12.90 -52.86
CA GLY A 115 -72.67 12.50 -52.08
C GLY A 115 -71.97 13.59 -51.27
N ARG A 116 -72.46 14.84 -51.26
CA ARG A 116 -71.70 16.00 -50.73
C ARG A 116 -71.75 16.19 -49.21
N GLY A 117 -72.69 15.57 -48.50
CA GLY A 117 -72.83 15.73 -47.05
C GLY A 117 -71.65 15.19 -46.22
N VAL A 118 -71.16 13.98 -46.53
CA VAL A 118 -70.24 13.23 -45.64
C VAL A 118 -68.89 13.92 -45.48
N LEU A 119 -68.32 14.46 -46.56
CA LEU A 119 -67.02 15.15 -46.52
C LEU A 119 -67.07 16.44 -45.70
N ALA A 120 -68.20 17.15 -45.69
CA ALA A 120 -68.38 18.34 -44.87
C ALA A 120 -68.38 17.98 -43.37
N TYR A 121 -69.11 16.94 -42.97
CA TYR A 121 -69.15 16.51 -41.56
C TYR A 121 -67.82 15.92 -41.07
N VAL A 122 -67.06 15.21 -41.92
CA VAL A 122 -65.71 14.75 -41.56
C VAL A 122 -64.74 15.92 -41.42
N GLY A 123 -64.80 16.92 -42.31
CA GLY A 123 -63.99 18.15 -42.20
C GLY A 123 -64.31 18.96 -40.95
N ILE A 124 -65.60 19.17 -40.65
CA ILE A 124 -66.06 19.86 -39.44
C ILE A 124 -65.71 19.06 -38.18
N GLY A 125 -65.81 17.72 -38.21
CA GLY A 125 -65.41 16.85 -37.10
C GLY A 125 -63.91 16.91 -36.80
N LEU A 126 -63.06 16.92 -37.82
CA LEU A 126 -61.61 17.13 -37.66
C LEU A 126 -61.27 18.54 -37.17
N LEU A 127 -61.94 19.58 -37.69
CA LEU A 127 -61.70 20.95 -37.27
C LEU A 127 -62.20 21.21 -35.85
N ALA A 128 -63.34 20.61 -35.46
CA ALA A 128 -63.82 20.59 -34.08
C ALA A 128 -62.87 19.79 -33.16
N LEU A 129 -62.33 18.65 -33.60
CA LEU A 129 -61.31 17.92 -32.83
C LEU A 129 -60.03 18.77 -32.66
N VAL A 130 -59.58 19.48 -33.68
CA VAL A 130 -58.44 20.41 -33.61
C VAL A 130 -58.75 21.63 -32.73
N LEU A 131 -60.00 22.12 -32.68
CA LEU A 131 -60.41 23.18 -31.76
C LEU A 131 -60.65 22.69 -30.32
N ILE A 132 -61.00 21.42 -30.10
CA ILE A 132 -61.15 20.82 -28.77
C ILE A 132 -59.78 20.40 -28.21
N VAL A 133 -58.88 19.85 -29.03
CA VAL A 133 -57.50 19.55 -28.65
C VAL A 133 -56.68 20.84 -28.55
N GLY A 134 -56.83 21.78 -29.48
CA GLY A 134 -56.13 23.07 -29.48
C GLY A 134 -56.70 24.06 -28.45
N GLY A 135 -58.01 24.10 -28.28
CA GLY A 135 -58.69 24.88 -27.24
C GLY A 135 -58.54 24.24 -25.85
N GLY A 136 -58.47 22.91 -25.76
CA GLY A 136 -58.11 22.19 -24.54
C GLY A 136 -56.65 22.37 -24.15
N ALA A 137 -55.73 22.34 -25.11
CA ALA A 137 -54.32 22.70 -24.91
C ALA A 137 -54.17 24.19 -24.54
N GLY A 138 -54.93 25.08 -25.18
CA GLY A 138 -55.01 26.49 -24.83
C GLY A 138 -55.55 26.70 -23.41
N TYR A 139 -56.62 26.00 -23.03
CA TYR A 139 -57.17 26.02 -21.68
C TYR A 139 -56.18 25.47 -20.64
N LEU A 140 -55.45 24.40 -20.95
CA LEU A 140 -54.39 23.86 -20.07
C LEU A 140 -53.12 24.74 -20.04
N ALA A 141 -52.89 25.59 -21.05
CA ALA A 141 -51.82 26.59 -21.06
C ALA A 141 -52.20 27.87 -20.30
N LEU A 142 -53.49 28.23 -20.30
CA LEU A 142 -54.05 29.39 -19.58
C LEU A 142 -54.39 29.08 -18.11
N ASN A 143 -54.91 27.88 -17.85
CA ASN A 143 -55.31 27.32 -16.55
C ASN A 143 -54.69 25.91 -16.35
N PRO A 144 -53.35 25.80 -16.21
CA PRO A 144 -52.72 24.52 -15.87
C PRO A 144 -53.15 24.05 -14.45
N PRO A 145 -53.54 22.78 -14.25
CA PRO A 145 -54.01 22.26 -12.96
C PRO A 145 -52.86 21.96 -11.97
N VAL A 146 -51.99 22.95 -11.75
CA VAL A 146 -50.70 22.81 -11.05
C VAL A 146 -50.86 22.26 -9.63
N GLU A 147 -51.81 22.79 -8.86
CA GLU A 147 -52.02 22.37 -7.46
C GLU A 147 -52.58 20.94 -7.34
N LEU A 148 -53.39 20.48 -8.32
CA LEU A 148 -53.85 19.10 -8.36
C LEU A 148 -52.69 18.13 -8.61
N ILE A 149 -51.85 18.43 -9.61
CA ILE A 149 -50.66 17.63 -9.93
C ILE A 149 -49.68 17.62 -8.75
N ARG A 150 -49.46 18.78 -8.10
CA ARG A 150 -48.62 18.93 -6.90
C ARG A 150 -49.12 18.05 -5.75
N ASN A 151 -50.41 18.16 -5.41
CA ASN A 151 -50.99 17.44 -4.28
C ASN A 151 -51.03 15.92 -4.52
N GLN A 152 -51.35 15.50 -5.75
CA GLN A 152 -51.34 14.09 -6.13
C GLN A 152 -49.92 13.51 -6.12
N LEU A 153 -48.91 14.24 -6.59
CA LEU A 153 -47.50 13.83 -6.52
C LEU A 153 -47.01 13.69 -5.06
N VAL A 154 -47.36 14.64 -4.18
CA VAL A 154 -47.02 14.58 -2.76
C VAL A 154 -47.68 13.37 -2.08
N ALA A 155 -48.98 13.14 -2.34
CA ALA A 155 -49.71 11.99 -1.80
C ALA A 155 -49.12 10.67 -2.29
N GLN A 156 -48.79 10.56 -3.59
CA GLN A 156 -48.26 9.33 -4.17
C GLN A 156 -46.83 9.04 -3.71
N VAL A 157 -45.95 10.04 -3.58
CA VAL A 157 -44.61 9.85 -2.96
C VAL A 157 -44.74 9.41 -1.51
N LYS A 158 -45.69 9.96 -0.75
CA LYS A 158 -45.95 9.54 0.65
C LYS A 158 -46.44 8.10 0.75
N ALA A 159 -47.37 7.68 -0.12
CA ALA A 159 -47.85 6.31 -0.19
C ALA A 159 -46.76 5.31 -0.63
N SER A 160 -45.97 5.67 -1.65
CA SER A 160 -44.93 4.81 -2.23
C SER A 160 -43.62 4.72 -1.45
N THR A 161 -43.31 5.69 -0.58
CA THR A 161 -41.99 5.76 0.10
C THR A 161 -42.05 5.96 1.61
N GLY A 162 -43.24 6.20 2.17
CA GLY A 162 -43.44 6.52 3.59
C GLY A 162 -42.84 7.87 4.03
N ARG A 163 -42.52 8.77 3.08
CA ARG A 163 -41.80 10.04 3.33
C ARG A 163 -42.60 11.24 2.86
N GLU A 164 -42.38 12.38 3.50
CA GLU A 164 -43.07 13.62 3.16
C GLU A 164 -42.30 14.40 2.10
N LEU A 165 -42.98 14.68 0.97
CA LEU A 165 -42.49 15.58 -0.08
C LEU A 165 -43.05 16.98 0.17
N LYS A 166 -42.17 17.95 0.45
CA LYS A 166 -42.54 19.36 0.65
C LYS A 166 -42.02 20.20 -0.50
N ILE A 167 -42.94 20.82 -1.25
CA ILE A 167 -42.63 21.75 -2.35
C ILE A 167 -42.96 23.16 -1.85
N SER A 168 -41.94 23.99 -1.64
CA SER A 168 -42.08 25.30 -0.99
C SER A 168 -41.92 26.51 -1.93
N GLY A 169 -41.54 26.28 -3.19
CA GLY A 169 -41.39 27.32 -4.21
C GLY A 169 -42.46 27.26 -5.30
N PRO A 170 -42.44 28.22 -6.25
CA PRO A 170 -43.36 28.21 -7.39
C PRO A 170 -43.20 26.95 -8.24
N THR A 171 -44.32 26.47 -8.77
CA THR A 171 -44.36 25.34 -9.70
C THR A 171 -44.83 25.82 -11.07
N LYS A 172 -44.10 25.49 -12.14
CA LYS A 172 -44.37 25.90 -13.52
C LYS A 172 -44.60 24.67 -14.40
N PHE A 173 -45.68 24.71 -15.18
CA PHE A 173 -45.97 23.68 -16.18
C PHE A 173 -45.20 23.96 -17.50
N ARG A 174 -44.79 22.90 -18.20
CA ARG A 174 -44.27 22.94 -19.58
C ARG A 174 -45.17 22.07 -20.44
N PHE A 175 -45.63 22.59 -21.57
CA PHE A 175 -46.48 21.86 -22.51
C PHE A 175 -45.72 21.39 -23.76
N TYR A 176 -44.73 22.17 -24.22
CA TYR A 176 -43.93 21.92 -25.42
C TYR A 176 -42.44 22.24 -25.16
N PRO A 177 -41.47 21.53 -25.75
CA PRO A 177 -41.61 20.37 -26.65
C PRO A 177 -41.96 19.04 -25.93
N SER A 178 -41.86 18.98 -24.60
CA SER A 178 -42.32 17.85 -23.79
C SER A 178 -43.21 18.33 -22.64
N LEU A 179 -44.20 17.51 -22.28
CA LEU A 179 -45.06 17.75 -21.13
C LEU A 179 -44.22 17.65 -19.85
N GLY A 180 -44.42 18.53 -18.86
CA GLY A 180 -43.65 18.45 -17.64
C GLY A 180 -43.94 19.52 -16.58
N VAL A 181 -43.28 19.35 -15.43
CA VAL A 181 -43.48 20.16 -14.23
C VAL A 181 -42.11 20.55 -13.67
N LYS A 182 -41.87 21.86 -13.56
CA LYS A 182 -40.73 22.45 -12.88
C LYS A 182 -41.15 22.96 -11.50
N MET A 183 -40.69 22.30 -10.44
CA MET A 183 -40.92 22.69 -9.05
C MET A 183 -39.65 23.36 -8.49
N ALA A 184 -39.81 24.43 -7.71
CA ALA A 184 -38.72 25.06 -6.96
C ALA A 184 -38.79 24.74 -5.46
N ASN A 185 -37.63 24.74 -4.78
CA ASN A 185 -37.48 24.50 -3.34
C ASN A 185 -38.19 23.21 -2.89
N VAL A 186 -37.72 22.08 -3.40
CA VAL A 186 -38.26 20.74 -3.12
C VAL A 186 -37.47 20.06 -2.01
N GLN A 187 -38.16 19.46 -1.05
CA GLN A 187 -37.57 18.74 0.09
C GLN A 187 -38.24 17.37 0.25
N LEU A 188 -37.47 16.33 0.54
CA LEU A 188 -37.96 14.99 0.86
C LEU A 188 -37.47 14.58 2.26
N SER A 189 -38.39 14.17 3.13
CA SER A 189 -38.05 13.86 4.53
C SER A 189 -37.09 12.68 4.68
N ALA A 190 -36.35 12.68 5.79
CA ALA A 190 -35.81 11.46 6.38
C ALA A 190 -36.96 10.50 6.78
N PRO A 191 -36.68 9.23 7.12
CA PRO A 191 -37.68 8.36 7.74
C PRO A 191 -38.24 9.02 9.02
N ALA A 192 -39.56 8.96 9.22
CA ALA A 192 -40.22 9.59 10.38
C ALA A 192 -39.63 9.15 11.74
N SER A 193 -39.13 7.91 11.81
CA SER A 193 -38.48 7.33 12.99
C SER A 193 -37.08 7.87 13.30
N MET A 194 -36.48 8.69 12.43
CA MET A 194 -35.10 9.21 12.54
C MET A 194 -35.02 10.73 12.81
N GLY A 195 -36.05 11.50 12.46
CA GLY A 195 -36.08 12.97 12.59
C GLY A 195 -34.91 13.67 11.89
N GLY A 196 -34.56 14.89 12.32
CA GLY A 196 -33.40 15.63 11.83
C GLY A 196 -33.59 16.24 10.42
N PRO A 197 -32.49 16.54 9.69
CA PRO A 197 -32.56 17.16 8.37
C PRO A 197 -33.21 16.25 7.31
N PRO A 198 -33.79 16.83 6.23
CA PRO A 198 -34.36 16.06 5.12
C PRO A 198 -33.31 15.23 4.39
N LEU A 199 -33.71 14.09 3.81
CA LEU A 199 -32.84 13.24 2.98
C LEU A 199 -32.36 14.00 1.73
N LEU A 200 -33.25 14.79 1.12
CA LEU A 200 -32.97 15.55 -0.09
C LEU A 200 -33.56 16.96 0.02
N THR A 201 -32.79 17.96 -0.38
CA THR A 201 -33.27 19.33 -0.64
C THR A 201 -32.73 19.77 -2.00
N ALA A 202 -33.56 20.28 -2.90
CA ALA A 202 -33.15 20.75 -4.23
C ALA A 202 -33.73 22.13 -4.53
N VAL A 203 -32.91 22.99 -5.15
CA VAL A 203 -33.32 24.32 -5.61
C VAL A 203 -34.38 24.20 -6.72
N GLY A 204 -34.24 23.21 -7.60
CA GLY A 204 -35.23 22.89 -8.62
C GLY A 204 -35.32 21.40 -8.97
N LEU A 205 -36.50 20.99 -9.41
CA LEU A 205 -36.82 19.66 -9.93
C LEU A 205 -37.63 19.83 -11.23
N ASP A 206 -37.10 19.36 -12.36
CA ASP A 206 -37.80 19.31 -13.66
C ASP A 206 -38.16 17.86 -13.99
N VAL A 207 -39.45 17.55 -13.99
CA VAL A 207 -39.98 16.23 -14.40
C VAL A 207 -40.62 16.37 -15.77
N SER A 208 -40.17 15.58 -16.74
CA SER A 208 -40.76 15.46 -18.08
C SER A 208 -41.52 14.14 -18.20
N LEU A 209 -42.71 14.17 -18.79
CA LEU A 209 -43.58 13.00 -18.96
C LEU A 209 -43.84 12.73 -20.44
N LYS A 210 -43.90 11.45 -20.82
CA LYS A 210 -44.20 11.05 -22.20
C LYS A 210 -45.67 11.34 -22.53
N LEU A 211 -45.92 12.06 -23.62
CA LEU A 211 -47.29 12.49 -23.98
C LEU A 211 -48.21 11.31 -24.36
N LEU A 212 -47.73 10.37 -25.19
CA LEU A 212 -48.56 9.25 -25.69
C LEU A 212 -49.07 8.30 -24.57
N PRO A 213 -48.24 7.84 -23.61
CA PRO A 213 -48.70 7.07 -22.45
C PRO A 213 -49.76 7.80 -21.62
N LEU A 214 -49.65 9.12 -21.44
CA LEU A 214 -50.62 9.88 -20.64
C LEU A 214 -52.02 9.90 -21.25
N LEU A 215 -52.15 9.92 -22.59
CA LEU A 215 -53.44 9.74 -23.26
C LEU A 215 -54.03 8.33 -23.01
N GLN A 216 -53.18 7.34 -22.76
CA GLN A 216 -53.56 5.98 -22.36
C GLN A 216 -53.74 5.82 -20.83
N ARG A 217 -53.68 6.93 -20.07
CA ARG A 217 -53.71 6.99 -18.58
C ARG A 217 -52.49 6.36 -17.88
N ASN A 218 -51.40 6.11 -18.61
CA ASN A 218 -50.13 5.61 -18.07
C ASN A 218 -49.16 6.76 -17.80
N VAL A 219 -48.52 6.78 -16.62
CA VAL A 219 -47.62 7.87 -16.20
C VAL A 219 -46.15 7.44 -16.36
N ASP A 220 -45.58 7.72 -17.53
CA ASP A 220 -44.17 7.47 -17.84
C ASP A 220 -43.30 8.73 -17.68
N VAL A 221 -42.15 8.61 -16.99
CA VAL A 221 -41.19 9.70 -16.80
C VAL A 221 -40.11 9.63 -17.89
N GLU A 222 -40.15 10.58 -18.83
CA GLU A 222 -39.12 10.76 -19.87
C GLU A 222 -37.81 11.22 -19.23
N ARG A 223 -37.86 12.21 -18.33
CA ARG A 223 -36.68 12.84 -17.73
C ARG A 223 -36.96 13.36 -16.34
N LEU A 224 -35.98 13.25 -15.45
CA LEU A 224 -36.00 13.85 -14.11
C LEU A 224 -34.69 14.60 -13.89
N VAL A 225 -34.72 15.92 -13.72
CA VAL A 225 -33.51 16.74 -13.46
C VAL A 225 -33.61 17.40 -12.07
N LEU A 226 -32.65 17.06 -11.21
CA LEU A 226 -32.41 17.73 -9.93
C LEU A 226 -31.34 18.81 -10.08
N LEU A 227 -31.70 20.06 -9.77
CA LEU A 227 -30.85 21.23 -9.83
C LEU A 227 -30.36 21.60 -8.42
N GLN A 228 -29.04 21.55 -8.23
CA GLN A 228 -28.35 21.78 -6.95
C GLN A 228 -28.98 20.98 -5.78
N PRO A 229 -29.15 19.64 -5.89
CA PRO A 229 -29.62 18.84 -4.77
C PRO A 229 -28.52 18.67 -3.71
N VAL A 230 -28.86 18.95 -2.46
CA VAL A 230 -28.15 18.45 -1.28
C VAL A 230 -28.80 17.12 -0.88
N ILE A 231 -28.02 16.05 -0.80
CA ILE A 231 -28.49 14.72 -0.36
C ILE A 231 -27.70 14.28 0.89
N GLU A 232 -28.41 14.02 1.99
CA GLU A 232 -27.85 13.65 3.29
C GLU A 232 -27.96 12.13 3.52
N PHE A 233 -26.88 11.42 3.20
CA PHE A 233 -26.69 10.00 3.48
C PHE A 233 -26.24 9.80 4.93
N ARG A 234 -27.21 9.69 5.85
CA ARG A 234 -26.96 9.57 7.28
C ARG A 234 -27.25 8.18 7.82
N THR A 235 -26.30 7.62 8.58
CA THR A 235 -26.52 6.49 9.49
C THR A 235 -26.62 7.03 10.91
N ASP A 236 -27.68 6.69 11.63
CA ASP A 236 -27.89 7.15 13.01
C ASP A 236 -27.21 6.25 14.05
N LYS A 237 -27.24 6.67 15.33
CA LYS A 237 -26.68 5.88 16.44
C LYS A 237 -27.30 4.48 16.61
N ALA A 238 -28.51 4.25 16.09
CA ALA A 238 -29.17 2.94 16.09
C ALA A 238 -28.85 2.10 14.84
N GLY A 239 -27.96 2.58 13.95
CA GLY A 239 -27.58 1.90 12.71
C GLY A 239 -28.62 1.99 11.59
N ARG A 240 -29.67 2.81 11.76
CA ARG A 240 -30.70 3.05 10.74
C ARG A 240 -30.16 4.04 9.71
N ARG A 241 -30.58 3.91 8.45
CA ARG A 241 -30.02 4.67 7.31
C ARG A 241 -31.07 5.53 6.63
N THR A 242 -30.74 6.77 6.25
CA THR A 242 -31.69 7.65 5.55
C THR A 242 -32.09 7.11 4.17
N TRP A 243 -31.29 6.22 3.58
CA TRP A 243 -31.51 5.61 2.26
C TRP A 243 -32.07 4.18 2.29
N ASP A 244 -32.32 3.58 3.45
CA ASP A 244 -33.08 2.31 3.53
C ASP A 244 -34.53 2.59 3.06
N LEU A 245 -34.97 1.90 2.01
CA LEU A 245 -36.32 2.03 1.43
C LEU A 245 -37.22 0.81 1.73
N THR A 246 -36.64 -0.33 2.10
CA THR A 246 -37.35 -1.63 2.15
C THR A 246 -37.95 -1.98 3.51
N LYS A 247 -37.48 -1.39 4.61
CA LYS A 247 -37.87 -1.83 5.98
C LYS A 247 -39.19 -1.24 6.51
N ASN A 248 -39.60 -0.07 6.05
CA ASN A 248 -40.74 0.65 6.64
C ASN A 248 -42.12 0.18 6.14
N LEU A 249 -42.17 -0.71 5.15
CA LEU A 249 -43.44 -1.22 4.59
C LEU A 249 -44.18 -2.16 5.56
N ALA A 250 -43.47 -2.73 6.55
CA ALA A 250 -44.09 -3.56 7.60
C ALA A 250 -44.86 -2.73 8.65
N ASP A 251 -44.45 -1.49 8.92
CA ASP A 251 -45.14 -0.62 9.89
C ASP A 251 -46.44 -0.01 9.36
N VAL A 252 -46.68 -0.07 8.04
CA VAL A 252 -47.90 0.47 7.41
C VAL A 252 -49.15 -0.26 7.91
N ASP A 253 -49.04 -1.57 8.21
CA ASP A 253 -50.15 -2.38 8.72
C ASP A 253 -50.57 -1.99 10.15
N GLN A 254 -49.71 -1.27 10.90
CA GLN A 254 -50.05 -0.72 12.22
C GLN A 254 -50.90 0.56 12.13
N ILE A 255 -51.01 1.20 10.95
CA ILE A 255 -51.85 2.39 10.72
C ILE A 255 -53.23 2.00 10.15
N ARG A 256 -53.79 0.88 10.62
CA ARG A 256 -55.23 0.63 10.52
C ARG A 256 -55.94 1.46 11.60
N PRO A 257 -57.00 2.22 11.29
CA PRO A 257 -57.74 2.95 12.31
C PRO A 257 -58.32 1.96 13.32
N ARG A 258 -57.78 2.00 14.55
CA ARG A 258 -58.21 1.17 15.68
C ARG A 258 -59.69 1.45 15.93
N ARG A 259 -60.58 0.57 15.43
CA ARG A 259 -62.04 0.70 15.62
C ARG A 259 -62.30 0.83 17.13
N VAL A 260 -62.70 2.02 17.55
CA VAL A 260 -63.20 2.23 18.91
C VAL A 260 -64.47 1.41 19.01
N ALA A 261 -64.45 0.38 19.86
CA ALA A 261 -65.63 -0.42 20.16
C ALA A 261 -66.59 0.43 21.01
N LEU A 262 -67.39 1.25 20.33
CA LEU A 262 -68.47 1.98 20.98
C LEU A 262 -69.48 0.96 21.53
N ALA A 263 -69.92 1.15 22.77
CA ALA A 263 -70.70 0.17 23.50
C ALA A 263 -72.08 -0.08 22.86
N GLN A 264 -72.64 -1.25 23.13
CA GLN A 264 -73.93 -1.70 22.61
C GLN A 264 -75.08 -0.84 23.14
N ALA A 265 -75.87 -0.27 22.23
CA ALA A 265 -77.24 0.16 22.49
C ALA A 265 -78.06 0.01 21.19
N ALA A 266 -79.28 -0.51 21.31
CA ALA A 266 -80.21 -0.72 20.20
C ALA A 266 -81.43 0.24 20.33
N PRO A 267 -82.46 0.19 19.46
CA PRO A 267 -82.52 1.15 18.37
C PRO A 267 -83.75 2.08 18.42
N ALA A 268 -83.65 3.23 17.78
CA ALA A 268 -84.78 4.11 17.47
C ALA A 268 -84.66 4.67 16.05
N ALA A 269 -85.79 4.88 15.36
CA ALA A 269 -85.83 5.23 13.95
C ALA A 269 -86.20 6.70 13.70
N ALA A 270 -85.60 7.31 12.68
CA ALA A 270 -86.17 8.45 11.95
C ALA A 270 -85.60 8.56 10.53
N THR A 271 -86.48 8.95 9.61
CA THR A 271 -86.40 9.26 8.16
C THR A 271 -85.08 9.74 7.53
N PRO A 272 -84.91 9.54 6.20
CA PRO A 272 -83.72 9.97 5.44
C PRO A 272 -83.75 11.46 5.05
N ASN A 273 -82.59 12.07 4.83
CA ASN A 273 -82.45 13.19 3.90
C ASN A 273 -81.03 13.33 3.30
N ARG A 274 -80.91 14.07 2.19
CA ARG A 274 -79.76 14.05 1.27
C ARG A 274 -78.78 15.22 1.49
N ALA A 275 -77.51 14.89 1.70
CA ALA A 275 -76.33 15.66 1.29
C ALA A 275 -75.18 14.64 1.06
N THR A 276 -74.73 14.36 -0.16
CA THR A 276 -73.68 15.10 -0.90
C THR A 276 -72.37 15.27 -0.12
N ASP A 277 -71.66 14.16 0.08
CA ASP A 277 -70.20 14.15 0.14
C ASP A 277 -69.68 13.13 -0.89
N ALA A 278 -68.61 13.49 -1.60
CA ALA A 278 -67.96 12.60 -2.56
C ALA A 278 -66.93 11.74 -1.82
N GLU A 279 -67.17 10.43 -1.77
CA GLU A 279 -66.25 9.47 -1.16
C GLU A 279 -64.85 9.59 -1.82
N PRO A 280 -63.77 9.86 -1.05
CA PRO A 280 -62.42 9.89 -1.61
C PRO A 280 -62.12 8.54 -2.26
N PRO A 281 -61.60 8.49 -3.51
CA PRO A 281 -61.42 7.23 -4.22
C PRO A 281 -60.52 6.30 -3.41
N ALA A 282 -61.09 5.15 -3.00
CA ALA A 282 -60.40 4.19 -2.15
C ALA A 282 -59.05 3.80 -2.77
N LEU A 283 -57.98 3.91 -1.98
CA LEU A 283 -56.65 3.48 -2.40
C LEU A 283 -56.72 2.00 -2.81
N PRO A 284 -56.19 1.62 -3.99
CA PRO A 284 -56.33 0.26 -4.49
C PRO A 284 -55.60 -0.71 -3.55
N SER A 285 -56.36 -1.64 -2.95
CA SER A 285 -55.86 -2.68 -2.05
C SER A 285 -55.00 -3.71 -2.79
N SER A 286 -53.74 -3.37 -3.09
CA SER A 286 -52.80 -4.22 -3.79
C SER A 286 -52.28 -5.35 -2.88
N ASN A 287 -52.97 -6.49 -2.88
CA ASN A 287 -52.44 -7.77 -2.36
C ASN A 287 -51.35 -8.33 -3.31
N GLY A 288 -50.27 -7.57 -3.51
CA GLY A 288 -49.14 -7.91 -4.37
C GLY A 288 -47.92 -7.07 -4.02
N ASP A 289 -46.73 -7.60 -4.33
CA ASP A 289 -45.40 -7.01 -4.01
C ASP A 289 -45.40 -5.47 -4.00
N PRO A 290 -45.10 -4.80 -2.86
CA PRO A 290 -45.16 -3.35 -2.76
C PRO A 290 -44.14 -2.62 -3.65
N LEU A 291 -43.20 -3.32 -4.31
CA LEU A 291 -42.31 -2.76 -5.33
C LEU A 291 -42.92 -2.79 -6.75
N GLN A 292 -44.11 -3.39 -6.96
CA GLN A 292 -44.77 -3.50 -8.27
C GLN A 292 -45.00 -2.14 -8.95
N PHE A 293 -45.27 -1.07 -8.20
CA PHE A 293 -45.46 0.25 -8.79
C PHE A 293 -44.18 0.80 -9.44
N LEU A 294 -42.99 0.40 -8.95
CA LEU A 294 -41.70 0.77 -9.55
C LEU A 294 -41.41 -0.02 -10.84
N SER A 295 -42.01 -1.20 -11.02
CA SER A 295 -41.92 -1.97 -12.27
C SER A 295 -42.54 -1.23 -13.46
N ASN A 296 -43.57 -0.41 -13.20
CA ASN A 296 -44.35 0.31 -14.22
C ASN A 296 -43.87 1.75 -14.45
N ILE A 297 -42.82 2.22 -13.76
CA ILE A 297 -42.26 3.56 -13.93
C ILE A 297 -41.01 3.46 -14.81
N SER A 298 -41.09 3.92 -16.07
CA SER A 298 -39.88 4.18 -16.87
C SER A 298 -39.24 5.51 -16.45
N LEU A 299 -37.90 5.57 -16.49
CA LEU A 299 -37.05 6.66 -15.96
C LEU A 299 -35.83 6.88 -16.89
N GLU A 300 -36.10 7.23 -18.15
CA GLU A 300 -35.11 7.12 -19.24
C GLU A 300 -33.88 8.03 -19.09
N ASP A 301 -34.03 9.19 -18.43
CA ASP A 301 -33.00 10.24 -18.34
C ASP A 301 -33.05 10.94 -16.96
N VAL A 302 -32.31 10.42 -15.98
CA VAL A 302 -32.26 10.97 -14.60
C VAL A 302 -30.95 11.72 -14.39
N ARG A 303 -31.03 13.02 -14.12
CA ARG A 303 -29.86 13.91 -13.99
C ARG A 303 -29.79 14.62 -12.64
N VAL A 304 -28.58 14.70 -12.10
CA VAL A 304 -28.18 15.59 -11.00
C VAL A 304 -27.19 16.61 -11.57
N ILE A 305 -27.41 17.89 -11.31
CA ILE A 305 -26.56 18.98 -11.79
C ILE A 305 -26.10 19.83 -10.59
N ASN A 306 -24.77 19.99 -10.43
CA ASN A 306 -24.13 20.72 -9.35
C ASN A 306 -24.63 20.33 -7.93
N GLY A 307 -24.84 19.04 -7.71
CA GLY A 307 -25.27 18.50 -6.42
C GLY A 307 -24.17 18.48 -5.35
N VAL A 308 -24.60 18.23 -4.11
CA VAL A 308 -23.74 18.01 -2.95
C VAL A 308 -24.23 16.76 -2.22
N PHE A 309 -23.38 15.74 -2.11
CA PHE A 309 -23.67 14.54 -1.34
C PHE A 309 -22.92 14.62 -0.02
N VAL A 310 -23.67 14.66 1.08
CA VAL A 310 -23.13 14.65 2.44
C VAL A 310 -23.27 13.23 2.99
N TRP A 311 -22.18 12.67 3.51
CA TRP A 311 -22.19 11.39 4.20
C TRP A 311 -21.96 11.62 5.69
N HIS A 312 -22.74 10.98 6.55
CA HIS A 312 -22.64 11.15 8.01
C HIS A 312 -22.93 9.82 8.72
N ASP A 313 -22.02 9.35 9.57
CA ASP A 313 -22.26 8.19 10.44
C ASP A 313 -22.13 8.60 11.90
N GLU A 314 -23.27 8.75 12.58
CA GLU A 314 -23.36 9.21 13.97
C GLU A 314 -22.70 8.23 14.97
N ARG A 315 -22.31 7.02 14.53
CA ARG A 315 -21.64 6.00 15.35
C ARG A 315 -20.12 6.14 15.35
N SER A 316 -19.54 6.66 14.27
CA SER A 316 -18.10 6.93 14.14
C SER A 316 -17.77 8.42 14.22
N GLY A 317 -18.77 9.31 14.12
CA GLY A 317 -18.59 10.76 14.07
C GLY A 317 -18.07 11.27 12.72
N VAL A 318 -17.89 10.39 11.73
CA VAL A 318 -17.38 10.75 10.40
C VAL A 318 -18.47 11.50 9.64
N ARG A 319 -18.18 12.76 9.27
CA ARG A 319 -18.95 13.52 8.28
C ARG A 319 -18.05 13.91 7.11
N GLU A 320 -18.47 13.56 5.92
CA GLU A 320 -17.73 13.71 4.66
C GLU A 320 -18.63 14.38 3.61
N THR A 321 -18.04 14.98 2.57
CA THR A 321 -18.83 15.68 1.54
C THR A 321 -18.18 15.59 0.16
N ALA A 322 -18.97 15.17 -0.82
CA ALA A 322 -18.68 15.35 -2.25
C ALA A 322 -19.52 16.53 -2.78
N SER A 323 -18.89 17.41 -3.54
CA SER A 323 -19.46 18.64 -4.10
C SER A 323 -19.36 18.65 -5.62
N ALA A 324 -20.03 19.61 -6.28
CA ALA A 324 -20.09 19.71 -7.74
C ALA A 324 -20.50 18.38 -8.42
N VAL A 325 -21.37 17.60 -7.78
CA VAL A 325 -21.81 16.30 -8.28
C VAL A 325 -22.66 16.51 -9.53
N ASN A 326 -22.18 16.01 -10.66
CA ASN A 326 -22.91 15.94 -11.91
C ASN A 326 -23.09 14.47 -12.26
N LEU A 327 -24.31 13.97 -12.30
CA LEU A 327 -24.60 12.56 -12.58
C LEU A 327 -25.69 12.47 -13.63
N ASN A 328 -25.49 11.61 -14.63
CA ASN A 328 -26.51 11.17 -15.56
C ASN A 328 -26.71 9.66 -15.38
N VAL A 329 -27.95 9.23 -15.20
CA VAL A 329 -28.38 7.84 -15.09
C VAL A 329 -29.44 7.56 -16.15
N ALA A 330 -29.22 6.56 -16.99
CA ALA A 330 -30.18 6.12 -17.98
C ALA A 330 -30.66 4.69 -17.65
N MET A 331 -31.98 4.52 -17.45
CA MET A 331 -32.59 3.22 -17.23
C MET A 331 -33.98 3.15 -17.88
N ARG A 332 -34.31 2.06 -18.57
CA ARG A 332 -35.66 1.88 -19.15
C ARG A 332 -36.70 1.48 -18.09
N SER A 333 -36.29 0.72 -17.10
CA SER A 333 -37.06 0.30 -15.91
C SER A 333 -36.10 -0.23 -14.86
N ILE A 334 -36.55 -0.42 -13.61
CA ILE A 334 -35.71 -1.00 -12.55
C ILE A 334 -35.19 -2.41 -12.87
N ALA A 335 -35.87 -3.15 -13.75
CA ALA A 335 -35.46 -4.49 -14.17
C ALA A 335 -34.41 -4.48 -15.29
N SER A 336 -34.30 -3.37 -16.04
CA SER A 336 -33.39 -3.19 -17.17
C SER A 336 -31.96 -2.86 -16.73
N PRO A 337 -30.97 -2.96 -17.63
CA PRO A 337 -29.66 -2.35 -17.42
C PRO A 337 -29.77 -0.85 -17.13
N MET A 338 -29.00 -0.41 -16.13
CA MET A 338 -28.85 0.96 -15.67
C MET A 338 -27.42 1.41 -15.98
N GLU A 339 -27.28 2.36 -16.89
CA GLU A 339 -26.02 3.03 -17.18
C GLU A 339 -25.93 4.31 -16.34
N SER A 340 -24.76 4.62 -15.80
CA SER A 340 -24.45 5.93 -15.23
C SER A 340 -23.09 6.47 -15.68
N ARG A 341 -23.03 7.78 -15.88
CA ARG A 341 -21.80 8.56 -16.04
C ARG A 341 -21.93 9.84 -15.23
N GLY A 342 -20.89 10.20 -14.50
CA GLY A 342 -20.86 11.45 -13.75
C GLY A 342 -19.46 11.88 -13.36
N ASP A 343 -19.40 13.05 -12.75
CA ASP A 343 -18.21 13.56 -12.09
C ASP A 343 -18.57 14.21 -10.75
N LEU A 344 -17.61 14.23 -9.83
CA LEU A 344 -17.76 14.82 -8.48
C LEU A 344 -16.42 15.32 -7.97
N VAL A 345 -16.45 16.29 -7.05
CA VAL A 345 -15.27 16.79 -6.33
C VAL A 345 -15.34 16.29 -4.88
N PHE A 346 -14.40 15.44 -4.49
CA PHE A 346 -14.28 14.90 -3.14
C PHE A 346 -12.90 15.23 -2.56
N LYS A 347 -12.87 15.88 -1.39
CA LYS A 347 -11.64 16.38 -0.74
C LYS A 347 -10.71 17.19 -1.66
N GLY A 348 -11.30 17.97 -2.57
CA GLY A 348 -10.60 18.79 -3.56
C GLY A 348 -10.20 18.07 -4.86
N GLU A 349 -10.32 16.75 -4.92
CA GLU A 349 -10.02 15.96 -6.13
C GLU A 349 -11.29 15.72 -6.96
N ARG A 350 -11.22 15.98 -8.27
CA ARG A 350 -12.32 15.67 -9.19
C ARG A 350 -12.18 14.23 -9.70
N PHE A 351 -13.20 13.42 -9.49
CA PHE A 351 -13.32 12.05 -9.98
C PHE A 351 -14.32 12.01 -11.14
N GLU A 352 -13.97 11.34 -12.24
CA GLU A 352 -14.93 10.84 -13.23
C GLU A 352 -15.35 9.42 -12.85
N VAL A 353 -16.65 9.12 -12.94
CA VAL A 353 -17.24 7.84 -12.56
C VAL A 353 -18.15 7.33 -13.69
N THR A 354 -18.07 6.03 -13.98
CA THR A 354 -18.98 5.33 -14.89
C THR A 354 -19.41 3.99 -14.29
N SER A 355 -20.66 3.57 -14.54
CA SER A 355 -21.16 2.26 -14.10
C SER A 355 -22.19 1.68 -15.05
N SER A 356 -22.12 0.38 -15.31
CA SER A 356 -23.19 -0.40 -15.92
C SER A 356 -23.67 -1.45 -14.91
N LEU A 357 -24.92 -1.35 -14.46
CA LEU A 357 -25.55 -2.32 -13.56
C LEU A 357 -26.64 -3.06 -14.33
N ALA A 358 -26.54 -4.39 -14.45
CA ALA A 358 -27.42 -5.19 -15.30
C ALA A 358 -28.90 -5.18 -14.88
N SER A 359 -29.20 -4.99 -13.59
CA SER A 359 -30.56 -4.83 -13.08
C SER A 359 -30.57 -4.28 -11.64
N LEU A 360 -31.31 -3.20 -11.39
CA LEU A 360 -31.52 -2.69 -10.04
C LEU A 360 -32.51 -3.57 -9.25
N ARG A 361 -33.51 -4.15 -9.94
CA ARG A 361 -34.49 -5.09 -9.37
C ARG A 361 -33.81 -6.27 -8.69
N MET A 362 -32.74 -6.82 -9.27
CA MET A 362 -31.97 -7.91 -8.65
C MET A 362 -31.35 -7.49 -7.30
N ILE A 363 -30.76 -6.30 -7.21
CA ILE A 363 -30.16 -5.78 -5.97
C ILE A 363 -31.22 -5.51 -4.89
N LEU A 364 -32.43 -5.09 -5.28
CA LEU A 364 -33.59 -4.92 -4.38
C LEU A 364 -34.16 -6.28 -3.92
N ASP A 365 -34.19 -7.27 -4.81
CA ASP A 365 -34.53 -8.68 -4.53
C ASP A 365 -33.42 -9.43 -3.75
N ALA A 366 -32.34 -8.76 -3.32
CA ALA A 366 -31.13 -9.32 -2.70
C ALA A 366 -30.38 -10.40 -3.53
N LYS A 367 -30.54 -10.38 -4.85
CA LYS A 367 -29.88 -11.28 -5.81
C LYS A 367 -28.62 -10.62 -6.40
N PRO A 368 -27.51 -11.35 -6.63
CA PRO A 368 -26.33 -10.77 -7.26
C PRO A 368 -26.59 -10.28 -8.69
N ALA A 369 -26.28 -9.02 -9.00
CA ALA A 369 -26.40 -8.44 -10.34
C ALA A 369 -25.02 -8.15 -10.92
N LYS A 370 -24.83 -8.27 -12.25
CA LYS A 370 -23.57 -7.85 -12.88
C LYS A 370 -23.42 -6.33 -12.78
N LEU A 371 -22.24 -5.89 -12.31
CA LEU A 371 -21.78 -4.51 -12.24
C LEU A 371 -20.43 -4.40 -12.94
N ALA A 372 -20.35 -3.50 -13.92
CA ALA A 372 -19.09 -2.89 -14.35
C ALA A 372 -19.02 -1.47 -13.76
N PHE A 373 -17.88 -1.08 -13.19
CA PHE A 373 -17.69 0.22 -12.54
C PHE A 373 -16.26 0.72 -12.78
N ASN A 374 -16.10 2.00 -13.14
CA ASN A 374 -14.79 2.64 -13.22
C ASN A 374 -14.83 4.01 -12.55
N ALA A 375 -13.77 4.35 -11.80
CA ALA A 375 -13.56 5.65 -11.18
C ALA A 375 -12.13 6.13 -11.43
N THR A 376 -11.95 7.32 -12.00
CA THR A 376 -10.64 7.86 -12.39
C THR A 376 -10.47 9.30 -11.92
N ASN A 377 -9.28 9.62 -11.40
CA ASN A 377 -8.80 10.99 -11.19
C ASN A 377 -7.27 11.04 -11.42
N ARG A 378 -6.61 12.16 -11.05
CA ARG A 378 -5.15 12.32 -11.18
C ARG A 378 -4.31 11.45 -10.22
N LEU A 379 -4.92 10.85 -9.20
CA LEU A 379 -4.27 10.07 -8.14
C LEU A 379 -4.61 8.57 -8.20
N MET A 380 -5.66 8.16 -8.91
CA MET A 380 -6.03 6.77 -9.12
C MET A 380 -6.82 6.54 -10.42
N ASN A 381 -6.69 5.34 -10.97
CA ASN A 381 -7.67 4.73 -11.86
C ASN A 381 -8.07 3.40 -11.23
N PHE A 382 -9.37 3.20 -10.99
CA PHE A 382 -9.97 1.98 -10.45
C PHE A 382 -11.01 1.46 -11.43
N GLY A 383 -10.99 0.15 -11.69
CA GLY A 383 -11.96 -0.54 -12.55
C GLY A 383 -12.35 -1.89 -11.98
N TYR A 384 -13.64 -2.23 -12.06
CA TYR A 384 -14.23 -3.47 -11.57
C TYR A 384 -15.23 -4.02 -12.60
N ASP A 385 -15.19 -5.33 -12.87
CA ASP A 385 -16.20 -6.07 -13.62
C ASP A 385 -16.51 -7.38 -12.88
N GLY A 386 -17.74 -7.54 -12.41
CA GLY A 386 -18.16 -8.71 -11.63
C GLY A 386 -19.64 -8.70 -11.28
N SER A 387 -20.04 -9.55 -10.33
CA SER A 387 -21.35 -9.50 -9.69
C SER A 387 -21.28 -8.84 -8.31
N VAL A 388 -22.21 -7.94 -8.02
CA VAL A 388 -22.39 -7.29 -6.70
C VAL A 388 -23.70 -7.78 -6.07
N GLY A 389 -23.69 -8.01 -4.75
CA GLY A 389 -24.84 -8.51 -3.99
C GLY A 389 -25.04 -7.79 -2.65
N THR A 390 -26.20 -8.00 -2.04
CA THR A 390 -26.69 -7.24 -0.87
C THR A 390 -27.23 -8.13 0.27
N ALA A 391 -27.17 -9.46 0.15
CA ALA A 391 -27.90 -10.39 1.02
C ALA A 391 -27.33 -10.48 2.45
N SER A 392 -26.01 -10.61 2.59
CA SER A 392 -25.30 -10.72 3.88
C SER A 392 -24.45 -9.49 4.23
N GLY A 393 -24.40 -8.51 3.32
CA GLY A 393 -23.54 -7.33 3.38
C GLY A 393 -23.34 -6.78 1.97
N ILE A 394 -22.25 -6.05 1.72
CA ILE A 394 -21.81 -5.80 0.33
C ILE A 394 -20.99 -7.02 -0.10
N GLU A 395 -21.58 -7.84 -0.96
CA GLU A 395 -20.96 -8.99 -1.59
C GLU A 395 -20.42 -8.61 -2.97
N GLY A 396 -19.32 -9.24 -3.40
CA GLY A 396 -18.73 -8.93 -4.70
C GLY A 396 -17.82 -10.03 -5.25
N ALA A 397 -18.04 -10.47 -6.49
CA ALA A 397 -17.20 -11.46 -7.16
C ALA A 397 -16.85 -10.98 -8.58
N GLY A 398 -15.59 -10.63 -8.84
CA GLY A 398 -15.21 -9.99 -10.10
C GLY A 398 -13.72 -9.77 -10.32
N SER A 399 -13.36 -9.33 -11.52
CA SER A 399 -12.03 -8.79 -11.81
C SER A 399 -11.94 -7.37 -11.25
N VAL A 400 -10.89 -7.08 -10.48
CA VAL A 400 -10.55 -5.72 -10.03
C VAL A 400 -9.23 -5.29 -10.64
N THR A 401 -9.14 -4.01 -10.98
CA THR A 401 -7.92 -3.32 -11.41
C THR A 401 -7.82 -1.98 -10.70
N PHE A 402 -6.61 -1.61 -10.29
CA PHE A 402 -6.31 -0.33 -9.67
C PHE A 402 -4.88 0.09 -10.02
N LYS A 403 -4.69 1.38 -10.29
CA LYS A 403 -3.39 2.02 -10.54
C LYS A 403 -3.37 3.38 -9.87
N SER A 404 -2.27 3.73 -9.22
CA SER A 404 -2.00 5.06 -8.69
C SER A 404 -0.59 5.50 -9.07
N PRO A 405 -0.37 6.73 -9.58
CA PRO A 405 0.99 7.25 -9.78
C PRO A 405 1.68 7.66 -8.48
N ASN A 406 0.94 7.80 -7.36
CA ASN A 406 1.49 8.21 -6.07
C ASN A 406 0.60 7.72 -4.92
N LEU A 407 0.94 6.56 -4.35
CA LEU A 407 0.17 5.93 -3.29
C LEU A 407 0.16 6.76 -1.99
N ARG A 408 1.25 7.46 -1.66
CA ARG A 408 1.31 8.38 -0.51
C ARG A 408 0.30 9.53 -0.63
N ALA A 409 0.14 10.11 -1.81
CA ALA A 409 -0.85 11.15 -2.07
C ALA A 409 -2.29 10.62 -1.98
N LEU A 410 -2.54 9.41 -2.49
CA LEU A 410 -3.86 8.77 -2.37
C LEU A 410 -4.19 8.38 -0.92
N ALA A 411 -3.22 7.86 -0.16
CA ALA A 411 -3.39 7.56 1.26
C ALA A 411 -3.76 8.83 2.04
N LYS A 412 -3.07 9.95 1.78
CA LYS A 412 -3.40 11.25 2.39
C LYS A 412 -4.82 11.72 2.04
N LEU A 413 -5.30 11.49 0.82
CA LEU A 413 -6.70 11.76 0.43
C LEU A 413 -7.69 10.89 1.23
N ALA A 414 -7.34 9.63 1.47
CA ALA A 414 -8.11 8.71 2.32
C ALA A 414 -8.02 9.03 3.83
N GLY A 415 -7.19 10.00 4.25
CA GLY A 415 -6.98 10.36 5.65
C GLY A 415 -5.91 9.52 6.38
N ALA A 416 -5.10 8.75 5.65
CA ALA A 416 -4.01 7.94 6.20
C ALA A 416 -2.64 8.55 5.86
N GLU A 417 -1.79 8.75 6.86
CA GLU A 417 -0.42 9.22 6.64
C GLU A 417 0.55 8.03 6.56
N LEU A 418 1.24 7.88 5.43
CA LEU A 418 2.31 6.89 5.24
C LEU A 418 3.68 7.52 5.57
N PRO A 419 4.63 6.76 6.16
CA PRO A 419 5.95 7.25 6.51
C PRO A 419 6.67 7.98 5.38
N THR A 420 7.49 8.98 5.74
CA THR A 420 8.39 9.69 4.83
C THR A 420 9.57 8.81 4.42
N GLY A 421 9.94 8.85 3.14
CA GLY A 421 10.93 7.97 2.53
C GLY A 421 10.80 7.95 1.00
N ALA A 422 11.75 7.33 0.30
CA ALA A 422 11.80 7.32 -1.17
C ALA A 422 10.69 6.47 -1.85
N GLY A 423 10.05 5.56 -1.11
CA GLY A 423 8.94 4.73 -1.57
C GLY A 423 7.55 5.35 -1.37
N PHE A 424 6.52 4.52 -1.62
CA PHE A 424 5.10 4.84 -1.72
C PHE A 424 4.74 5.79 -2.90
N GLY A 425 5.50 5.70 -3.98
CA GLY A 425 5.23 6.30 -5.28
C GLY A 425 4.22 5.49 -6.11
N PRO A 426 4.53 5.11 -7.36
CA PRO A 426 3.59 4.37 -8.21
C PRO A 426 3.22 3.00 -7.64
N ALA A 427 1.92 2.69 -7.66
CA ALA A 427 1.36 1.41 -7.21
C ALA A 427 0.32 0.87 -8.21
N SER A 428 0.20 -0.46 -8.28
CA SER A 428 -0.80 -1.14 -9.11
C SER A 428 -1.28 -2.44 -8.46
N LEU A 429 -2.52 -2.80 -8.74
CA LEU A 429 -3.22 -3.96 -8.21
C LEU A 429 -4.14 -4.52 -9.29
N SER A 430 -4.10 -5.83 -9.54
CA SER A 430 -5.11 -6.51 -10.34
C SER A 430 -5.30 -7.94 -9.88
N GLY A 431 -6.51 -8.48 -9.99
CA GLY A 431 -6.81 -9.88 -9.65
C GLY A 431 -8.31 -10.16 -9.60
N LYS A 432 -8.67 -11.37 -9.17
CA LYS A 432 -10.06 -11.81 -8.97
C LYS A 432 -10.46 -11.59 -7.51
N LEU A 433 -11.28 -10.58 -7.27
CA LEU A 433 -11.87 -10.29 -5.96
C LEU A 433 -13.06 -11.22 -5.70
N LYS A 434 -13.12 -11.78 -4.49
CA LYS A 434 -14.32 -12.39 -3.90
C LYS A 434 -14.51 -11.85 -2.48
N ALA A 435 -15.65 -11.22 -2.21
CA ALA A 435 -16.00 -10.64 -0.92
C ALA A 435 -17.41 -11.07 -0.49
N ASP A 436 -17.57 -11.33 0.81
CA ASP A 436 -18.79 -11.88 1.45
C ASP A 436 -19.37 -10.92 2.51
N GLY A 437 -19.01 -9.64 2.46
CA GLY A 437 -19.39 -8.63 3.44
C GLY A 437 -18.62 -8.69 4.78
N ARG A 438 -17.97 -9.81 5.13
CA ARG A 438 -17.14 -9.95 6.35
C ARG A 438 -15.66 -10.21 6.04
N SER A 439 -15.38 -10.82 4.90
CA SER A 439 -14.06 -11.08 4.33
C SER A 439 -13.98 -10.58 2.89
N ALA A 440 -12.77 -10.32 2.42
CA ALA A 440 -12.46 -10.11 1.02
C ALA A 440 -11.15 -10.82 0.67
N MET A 441 -11.18 -11.67 -0.36
CA MET A 441 -10.03 -12.40 -0.89
C MET A 441 -9.74 -11.94 -2.31
N LEU A 442 -8.46 -11.72 -2.62
CA LEU A 442 -7.95 -11.46 -3.96
C LEU A 442 -7.11 -12.65 -4.43
N GLN A 443 -7.59 -13.34 -5.46
CA GLN A 443 -6.91 -14.45 -6.13
C GLN A 443 -6.26 -13.96 -7.43
N ASP A 444 -5.26 -14.70 -7.93
CA ASP A 444 -4.44 -14.32 -9.09
C ASP A 444 -3.93 -12.87 -9.00
N ALA A 445 -3.58 -12.45 -7.78
CA ALA A 445 -3.20 -11.07 -7.51
C ALA A 445 -1.85 -10.77 -8.18
N ALA A 446 -1.81 -9.72 -8.99
CA ALA A 446 -0.59 -9.08 -9.48
C ALA A 446 -0.49 -7.68 -8.87
N LEU A 447 0.60 -7.44 -8.13
CA LEU A 447 0.87 -6.22 -7.40
C LEU A 447 2.08 -5.51 -8.01
N GLY A 448 2.08 -4.18 -7.98
CA GLY A 448 3.24 -3.35 -8.26
C GLY A 448 3.36 -2.24 -7.22
N LEU A 449 4.59 -1.95 -6.77
CA LEU A 449 4.89 -0.84 -5.86
C LEU A 449 6.34 -0.39 -6.07
N ASP A 450 6.56 0.89 -6.36
CA ASP A 450 7.89 1.50 -6.51
C ASP A 450 8.83 0.76 -7.50
N GLY A 451 8.25 0.18 -8.54
CA GLY A 451 8.92 -0.62 -9.57
C GLY A 451 9.13 -2.11 -9.23
N ALA A 452 8.92 -2.52 -7.97
CA ALA A 452 8.84 -3.92 -7.60
C ALA A 452 7.52 -4.54 -8.05
N THR A 453 7.53 -5.83 -8.38
CA THR A 453 6.32 -6.60 -8.71
C THR A 453 6.16 -7.80 -7.80
N ALA A 454 4.91 -8.15 -7.47
CA ALA A 454 4.59 -9.36 -6.71
C ALA A 454 3.39 -10.10 -7.31
N THR A 455 3.35 -11.43 -7.15
CA THR A 455 2.19 -12.25 -7.53
C THR A 455 1.76 -13.21 -6.42
N GLY A 456 0.47 -13.56 -6.34
CA GLY A 456 -0.02 -14.55 -5.39
C GLY A 456 -1.47 -14.34 -4.95
N SER A 457 -1.71 -14.40 -3.65
CA SER A 457 -3.03 -14.15 -3.06
C SER A 457 -2.97 -13.28 -1.80
N LEU A 458 -4.06 -12.55 -1.58
CA LEU A 458 -4.30 -11.72 -0.40
C LEU A 458 -5.71 -12.01 0.14
N GLY A 459 -5.89 -11.84 1.45
CA GLY A 459 -7.19 -11.87 2.10
C GLY A 459 -7.23 -10.89 3.27
N VAL A 460 -8.40 -10.32 3.55
CA VAL A 460 -8.65 -9.50 4.73
C VAL A 460 -9.96 -9.92 5.39
N GLU A 461 -9.94 -10.13 6.70
CA GLU A 461 -11.12 -10.32 7.54
C GLU A 461 -11.42 -8.99 8.23
N ILE A 462 -12.59 -8.42 7.97
CA ILE A 462 -12.98 -7.04 8.34
C ILE A 462 -13.89 -7.05 9.59
N GLY A 463 -14.52 -8.19 9.91
CA GLY A 463 -15.50 -8.33 10.99
C GLY A 463 -14.96 -8.37 12.43
N ALA A 464 -13.79 -7.77 12.71
CA ALA A 464 -13.15 -7.75 14.03
C ALA A 464 -12.58 -6.35 14.37
N ALA A 465 -12.30 -6.09 15.66
CA ALA A 465 -11.83 -4.79 16.15
C ALA A 465 -10.45 -4.35 15.59
N ARG A 466 -9.69 -5.30 15.03
CA ARG A 466 -8.61 -5.06 14.08
C ARG A 466 -8.87 -5.94 12.85
N PRO A 467 -8.63 -5.47 11.62
CA PRO A 467 -8.68 -6.34 10.46
C PRO A 467 -7.52 -7.35 10.51
N VAL A 468 -7.76 -8.57 10.06
CA VAL A 468 -6.73 -9.62 9.94
C VAL A 468 -6.35 -9.79 8.48
N VAL A 469 -5.09 -9.54 8.13
CA VAL A 469 -4.58 -9.68 6.75
C VAL A 469 -3.87 -11.02 6.59
N ARG A 470 -4.26 -11.83 5.61
CA ARG A 470 -3.52 -13.05 5.22
C ARG A 470 -2.95 -12.93 3.81
N GLY A 471 -1.78 -13.48 3.56
CA GLY A 471 -1.15 -13.39 2.25
C GLY A 471 -0.14 -14.48 1.93
N ASN A 472 -0.01 -14.81 0.65
CA ASN A 472 1.07 -15.63 0.11
C ASN A 472 1.53 -14.99 -1.20
N LEU A 473 2.71 -14.35 -1.18
CA LEU A 473 3.20 -13.50 -2.27
C LEU A 473 4.61 -13.90 -2.71
N LYS A 474 4.86 -13.81 -4.01
CA LYS A 474 6.18 -13.98 -4.64
C LYS A 474 6.62 -12.63 -5.22
N LEU A 475 7.73 -12.08 -4.74
CA LEU A 475 8.26 -10.77 -5.11
C LEU A 475 9.48 -10.91 -6.02
N SER A 476 9.52 -10.16 -7.11
CA SER A 476 10.68 -10.08 -8.02
C SER A 476 11.89 -9.37 -7.40
N ALA A 477 11.63 -8.32 -6.62
CA ALA A 477 12.61 -7.66 -5.77
C ALA A 477 11.90 -6.95 -4.60
N LEU A 478 12.62 -6.74 -3.50
CA LEU A 478 12.21 -5.85 -2.41
C LEU A 478 13.42 -5.01 -1.98
N ASP A 479 13.29 -3.69 -2.02
CA ASP A 479 14.33 -2.76 -1.59
C ASP A 479 13.85 -2.00 -0.35
N LEU A 480 14.34 -2.41 0.82
CA LEU A 480 13.91 -1.85 2.11
C LEU A 480 14.40 -0.41 2.29
N ASN A 481 15.44 0.01 1.58
CA ASN A 481 15.97 1.38 1.64
C ASN A 481 14.94 2.44 1.20
N LYS A 482 13.92 2.06 0.43
CA LYS A 482 12.83 2.95 0.02
C LYS A 482 11.86 3.27 1.15
N TYR A 483 11.68 2.35 2.09
CA TYR A 483 10.62 2.40 3.11
C TYR A 483 11.15 2.66 4.53
N LEU A 484 12.43 2.38 4.77
CA LEU A 484 13.13 2.74 6.00
C LEU A 484 13.45 4.24 5.98
N GLY A 485 13.07 4.94 7.06
CA GLY A 485 13.19 6.40 7.18
C GLY A 485 14.62 6.89 7.40
N GLY A 486 15.51 6.68 6.43
CA GLY A 486 16.72 7.49 6.28
C GLY A 486 16.43 8.72 5.42
N THR A 487 17.28 9.76 5.51
CA THR A 487 17.32 10.78 4.47
C THR A 487 17.56 10.11 3.14
N ALA A 488 16.74 10.42 2.13
CA ALA A 488 17.06 10.05 0.77
C ALA A 488 18.43 10.67 0.44
N THR A 489 19.44 9.84 0.19
CA THR A 489 20.62 10.30 -0.53
C THR A 489 20.13 10.72 -1.90
N ASP A 490 20.13 12.03 -2.17
CA ASP A 490 19.84 12.54 -3.50
C ASP A 490 20.67 11.77 -4.53
N PRO A 491 20.13 11.49 -5.74
CA PRO A 491 20.95 10.95 -6.81
C PRO A 491 22.19 11.82 -6.97
N PRO A 492 23.40 11.25 -7.09
CA PRO A 492 24.62 12.04 -7.24
C PRO A 492 24.39 13.04 -8.37
N PRO A 493 24.63 14.34 -8.14
CA PRO A 493 24.14 15.40 -9.02
C PRO A 493 24.61 15.12 -10.44
N ALA A 494 23.65 14.97 -11.35
CA ALA A 494 23.90 14.51 -12.71
C ALA A 494 25.00 15.36 -13.33
N ALA A 495 26.11 14.72 -13.70
CA ALA A 495 27.32 15.41 -14.15
C ALA A 495 26.93 16.41 -15.25
N SER A 496 27.22 17.70 -14.99
CA SER A 496 26.77 18.80 -15.84
C SER A 496 27.15 18.49 -17.29
N PRO A 497 26.20 18.55 -18.25
CA PRO A 497 26.53 18.28 -19.64
C PRO A 497 27.66 19.22 -20.08
N PRO A 498 28.66 18.73 -20.85
CA PRO A 498 29.80 19.54 -21.24
C PRO A 498 29.31 20.79 -21.98
N PRO A 499 29.93 21.96 -21.73
CA PRO A 499 29.44 23.22 -22.28
C PRO A 499 29.44 23.18 -23.81
N SER A 500 28.26 23.34 -24.40
CA SER A 500 28.12 23.48 -25.85
C SER A 500 28.92 24.70 -26.34
N PRO A 501 29.63 24.60 -27.48
CA PRO A 501 30.50 25.67 -27.95
C PRO A 501 29.72 26.96 -28.24
N SER A 502 30.35 28.09 -27.93
CA SER A 502 29.74 29.41 -27.87
C SER A 502 29.10 29.87 -29.19
N ALA A 503 27.81 30.26 -29.13
CA ALA A 503 27.24 31.14 -30.13
C ALA A 503 27.81 32.58 -29.97
N PRO A 504 28.02 33.34 -31.06
CA PRO A 504 28.62 34.66 -30.99
C PRO A 504 27.68 35.69 -30.30
N PRO A 505 28.24 36.68 -29.57
CA PRO A 505 27.46 37.63 -28.80
C PRO A 505 26.69 38.61 -29.70
N ARG A 506 25.46 38.97 -29.30
CA ARG A 506 24.79 40.18 -29.77
C ARG A 506 25.05 41.33 -28.78
N PRO A 507 25.15 42.60 -29.23
CA PRO A 507 25.33 43.73 -28.33
C PRO A 507 24.12 43.91 -27.41
N SER A 508 24.36 44.10 -26.11
CA SER A 508 23.35 44.52 -25.16
C SER A 508 23.28 46.06 -25.10
N THR A 509 22.13 46.64 -25.42
CA THR A 509 21.84 48.04 -25.14
C THR A 509 21.71 48.25 -23.64
N ALA A 510 22.50 49.16 -23.07
CA ALA A 510 22.49 49.43 -21.64
C ALA A 510 21.29 50.29 -21.22
N THR A 511 20.67 49.92 -20.10
CA THR A 511 19.81 50.82 -19.29
C THR A 511 20.21 50.66 -17.83
N LYS A 512 20.52 51.77 -17.16
CA LYS A 512 20.90 51.77 -15.74
C LYS A 512 19.66 51.67 -14.85
N SER A 513 19.80 50.97 -13.72
CA SER A 513 19.10 51.33 -12.48
C SER A 513 20.07 51.22 -11.32
N ALA A 514 20.07 52.24 -10.45
CA ALA A 514 20.59 52.12 -9.09
C ALA A 514 19.52 51.41 -8.22
N GLY A 515 19.84 50.88 -7.04
CA GLY A 515 21.17 50.69 -6.45
C GLY A 515 21.08 50.32 -4.97
N ALA A 516 22.12 49.71 -4.42
CA ALA A 516 22.29 49.45 -2.98
C ALA A 516 23.80 49.42 -2.65
N PRO A 517 24.25 50.00 -1.53
CA PRO A 517 25.67 50.00 -1.17
C PRO A 517 26.09 48.64 -0.61
N ALA A 518 27.15 48.06 -1.17
CA ALA A 518 27.79 46.88 -0.59
C ALA A 518 28.67 47.30 0.60
N VAL A 519 28.30 46.86 1.81
CA VAL A 519 29.16 47.00 2.99
C VAL A 519 30.31 46.00 2.88
N GLN A 520 31.54 46.49 2.92
CA GLN A 520 32.74 45.65 3.07
C GLN A 520 32.97 45.39 4.58
N PRO A 521 33.09 44.14 5.03
CA PRO A 521 33.49 43.83 6.41
C PRO A 521 34.86 44.42 6.72
N GLY A 522 35.00 45.10 7.85
CA GLY A 522 36.21 45.88 8.18
C GLY A 522 37.33 45.07 8.85
N SER A 523 37.08 43.81 9.18
CA SER A 523 37.99 42.95 9.95
C SER A 523 37.91 41.48 9.52
N ILE A 524 38.92 40.70 9.91
CA ILE A 524 38.92 39.23 9.73
C ILE A 524 37.98 38.57 10.76
N ASP A 525 37.80 39.19 11.93
CA ASP A 525 36.95 38.69 13.02
C ASP A 525 35.44 38.71 12.66
N ASP A 526 35.00 39.65 11.82
CA ASP A 526 33.65 39.67 11.22
C ASP A 526 33.38 38.46 10.30
N LEU A 527 34.42 37.88 9.71
CA LEU A 527 34.32 36.68 8.87
C LEU A 527 34.38 35.38 9.70
N LEU A 528 35.06 35.41 10.85
CA LEU A 528 35.10 34.29 11.80
C LEU A 528 33.84 34.18 12.66
N SER A 529 33.11 35.28 12.84
CA SER A 529 31.88 35.36 13.64
C SER A 529 30.61 34.92 12.88
N GLN A 530 30.70 34.69 11.57
CA GLN A 530 29.58 34.23 10.75
C GLN A 530 29.57 32.70 10.64
N PRO A 531 28.43 32.01 10.86
CA PRO A 531 28.32 30.58 10.64
C PRO A 531 28.41 30.29 9.13
N GLY A 532 29.61 29.97 8.66
CA GLY A 532 29.89 29.71 7.24
C GLY A 532 29.01 28.59 6.65
N PRO A 533 28.77 28.61 5.33
CA PRO A 533 27.83 27.71 4.67
C PRO A 533 28.20 26.24 4.92
N GLN A 534 27.37 25.57 5.71
CA GLN A 534 27.52 24.16 6.08
C GLN A 534 27.54 23.29 4.82
N VAL A 535 28.71 22.76 4.47
CA VAL A 535 28.87 21.83 3.35
C VAL A 535 28.20 20.51 3.72
N LYS A 536 26.93 20.35 3.29
CA LYS A 536 26.18 19.10 3.35
C LYS A 536 26.78 18.06 2.38
N GLY A 537 27.94 17.52 2.75
CA GLY A 537 28.71 16.53 1.97
C GLY A 537 29.39 15.45 2.79
N PHE A 538 29.48 15.58 4.13
CA PHE A 538 30.01 14.54 5.02
C PHE A 538 28.90 13.94 5.89
N SER A 539 28.35 12.81 5.45
CA SER A 539 27.43 11.96 6.22
C SER A 539 28.18 11.20 7.32
N LYS A 540 28.51 11.91 8.41
CA LYS A 540 29.22 11.42 9.60
C LYS A 540 28.42 10.30 10.31
N ARG A 541 28.60 9.04 9.90
CA ARG A 541 28.10 7.82 10.60
C ARG A 541 28.85 7.53 11.93
N ALA A 542 29.02 8.54 12.77
CA ALA A 542 29.62 8.39 14.10
C ALA A 542 28.54 8.01 15.13
N GLY A 543 28.41 6.72 15.42
CA GLY A 543 27.46 6.17 16.40
C GLY A 543 26.27 5.43 15.80
N TRP A 544 25.41 4.94 16.70
CA TRP A 544 24.11 4.34 16.40
C TRP A 544 23.06 5.45 16.24
N SER A 545 22.00 5.20 15.46
CA SER A 545 20.90 6.17 15.31
C SER A 545 20.12 6.35 16.62
N GLU A 546 19.92 7.60 17.00
CA GLU A 546 19.03 8.02 18.10
C GLU A 546 17.61 8.37 17.59
N ASP A 547 17.33 8.13 16.30
CA ASP A 547 16.04 8.42 15.67
C ASP A 547 14.95 7.44 16.18
N PRO A 548 13.75 7.93 16.59
CA PRO A 548 12.69 7.07 17.10
C PRO A 548 12.14 6.06 16.09
N ILE A 549 12.11 4.78 16.47
CA ILE A 549 11.53 3.68 15.69
C ILE A 549 10.00 3.72 15.86
N VAL A 550 9.30 4.20 14.83
CA VAL A 550 7.84 4.41 14.87
C VAL A 550 7.07 3.09 14.77
N ILE A 551 6.86 2.41 15.90
CA ILE A 551 6.13 1.14 15.99
C ILE A 551 4.59 1.27 16.02
N ALA A 552 4.03 2.48 15.95
CA ALA A 552 2.58 2.70 16.09
C ALA A 552 1.72 1.89 15.09
N ALA A 553 2.26 1.65 13.88
CA ALA A 553 1.62 0.84 12.85
C ALA A 553 1.38 -0.63 13.25
N LEU A 554 2.13 -1.18 14.22
CA LEU A 554 1.94 -2.55 14.72
C LEU A 554 0.59 -2.74 15.46
N GLY A 555 -0.11 -1.65 15.79
CA GLY A 555 -1.40 -1.69 16.48
C GLY A 555 -2.64 -1.58 15.59
N THR A 556 -2.49 -1.36 14.27
CA THR A 556 -3.63 -1.04 13.38
C THR A 556 -4.30 -2.27 12.78
N LEU A 557 -3.58 -3.37 12.63
CA LEU A 557 -4.05 -4.65 12.06
C LEU A 557 -3.26 -5.82 12.65
N ASP A 558 -3.80 -7.04 12.55
CA ASP A 558 -3.04 -8.28 12.74
C ASP A 558 -2.78 -8.91 11.34
N ALA A 559 -1.73 -9.74 11.19
CA ALA A 559 -1.35 -10.32 9.90
C ALA A 559 -0.71 -11.73 9.98
N ASP A 560 -0.84 -12.50 8.91
CA ASP A 560 -0.14 -13.77 8.63
C ASP A 560 0.22 -13.82 7.13
N VAL A 561 1.47 -13.50 6.80
CA VAL A 561 1.93 -13.28 5.42
C VAL A 561 3.19 -14.07 5.13
N LYS A 562 3.12 -14.91 4.09
CA LYS A 562 4.28 -15.64 3.54
C LYS A 562 4.81 -14.91 2.32
N LEU A 563 6.10 -14.57 2.32
CA LEU A 563 6.79 -13.88 1.24
C LEU A 563 7.92 -14.75 0.69
N GLN A 564 7.94 -14.93 -0.64
CA GLN A 564 9.08 -15.47 -1.38
C GLN A 564 9.71 -14.33 -2.18
N VAL A 565 10.85 -13.81 -1.76
CA VAL A 565 11.52 -12.66 -2.41
C VAL A 565 12.73 -13.18 -3.19
N GLN A 566 12.84 -12.86 -4.48
CA GLN A 566 13.99 -13.32 -5.30
C GLN A 566 15.28 -12.53 -5.04
N LYS A 567 15.15 -11.23 -4.72
CA LYS A 567 16.24 -10.30 -4.41
C LYS A 567 15.79 -9.33 -3.33
N LEU A 568 16.49 -9.26 -2.22
CA LEU A 568 16.19 -8.38 -1.10
C LEU A 568 17.40 -7.45 -0.84
N ALA A 569 17.16 -6.14 -0.79
CA ALA A 569 18.18 -5.13 -0.52
C ALA A 569 17.90 -4.41 0.81
N TYR A 570 18.95 -4.26 1.63
CA TYR A 570 18.91 -3.54 2.90
C TYR A 570 20.27 -2.88 3.14
N GLN A 571 20.31 -1.55 3.24
CA GLN A 571 21.54 -0.77 3.11
C GLN A 571 22.33 -1.24 1.87
N ALA A 572 23.64 -1.54 2.00
CA ALA A 572 24.43 -2.13 0.92
C ALA A 572 24.36 -3.66 0.85
N LEU A 573 23.65 -4.33 1.78
CA LEU A 573 23.52 -5.79 1.81
C LEU A 573 22.71 -6.30 0.62
N LYS A 574 23.26 -7.32 -0.04
CA LYS A 574 22.71 -7.96 -1.23
C LYS A 574 22.24 -9.37 -0.84
N ILE A 575 20.95 -9.48 -0.54
CA ILE A 575 20.33 -10.73 -0.09
C ILE A 575 19.63 -11.39 -1.30
N GLY A 576 19.84 -12.69 -1.47
CA GLY A 576 19.33 -13.47 -2.59
C GLY A 576 17.90 -13.96 -2.37
N GLN A 577 17.61 -15.17 -2.85
CA GLN A 577 16.30 -15.79 -2.62
C GLN A 577 16.05 -15.95 -1.12
N SER A 578 14.88 -15.49 -0.67
CA SER A 578 14.52 -15.34 0.73
C SER A 578 13.09 -15.82 0.95
N GLN A 579 12.92 -16.82 1.82
CA GLN A 579 11.62 -17.32 2.25
C GLN A 579 11.31 -16.79 3.66
N LEU A 580 10.29 -15.93 3.78
CA LEU A 580 9.91 -15.25 5.02
C LEU A 580 8.47 -15.62 5.40
N ALA A 581 8.24 -15.95 6.67
CA ALA A 581 6.92 -16.07 7.27
C ALA A 581 6.76 -14.99 8.34
N ILE A 582 5.86 -14.04 8.09
CA ILE A 582 5.63 -12.86 8.93
C ILE A 582 4.28 -13.00 9.63
N SER A 583 4.27 -13.00 10.96
CA SER A 583 3.06 -12.90 11.76
C SER A 583 3.09 -11.63 12.60
N LEU A 584 2.02 -10.83 12.51
CA LEU A 584 1.76 -9.70 13.40
C LEU A 584 0.51 -10.03 14.21
N LYS A 585 0.63 -10.09 15.54
CA LYS A 585 -0.51 -10.33 16.42
C LYS A 585 -0.36 -9.52 17.70
N ASN A 586 -1.38 -8.73 18.05
CA ASN A 586 -1.39 -7.95 19.30
C ASN A 586 -0.18 -7.01 19.47
N LYS A 587 0.29 -6.39 18.39
CA LYS A 587 1.55 -5.61 18.28
C LYS A 587 2.87 -6.40 18.39
N VAL A 588 2.83 -7.72 18.48
CA VAL A 588 4.03 -8.57 18.39
C VAL A 588 4.23 -8.98 16.94
N LEU A 589 5.34 -8.54 16.35
CA LEU A 589 5.76 -8.87 14.98
C LEU A 589 6.85 -9.95 15.03
N THR A 590 6.52 -11.17 14.61
CA THR A 590 7.47 -12.28 14.46
C THR A 590 7.74 -12.53 12.98
N THR A 591 9.01 -12.55 12.57
CA THR A 591 9.45 -12.90 11.23
C THR A 591 10.38 -14.09 11.30
N THR A 592 9.92 -15.24 10.83
CA THR A 592 10.70 -16.49 10.71
C THR A 592 11.19 -16.65 9.28
N PHE A 593 12.39 -17.20 9.11
CA PHE A 593 12.99 -17.48 7.82
C PHE A 593 13.84 -18.75 7.89
N ASP A 594 13.54 -19.74 7.05
CA ASP A 594 14.21 -21.05 7.06
C ASP A 594 15.25 -21.20 5.94
N ASP A 595 15.19 -20.33 4.93
CA ASP A 595 16.00 -20.39 3.71
C ASP A 595 16.17 -18.98 3.13
N VAL A 596 17.27 -18.32 3.50
CA VAL A 596 17.69 -17.00 2.99
C VAL A 596 19.13 -17.10 2.46
N GLN A 597 19.33 -16.78 1.19
CA GLN A 597 20.64 -16.76 0.55
C GLN A 597 21.40 -15.47 0.88
N LEU A 598 22.59 -15.57 1.46
CA LEU A 598 23.40 -14.41 1.86
C LEU A 598 24.89 -14.69 1.59
N TYR A 599 25.49 -13.95 0.65
CA TYR A 599 26.90 -14.09 0.24
C TYR A 599 27.37 -15.55 0.13
N GLN A 600 26.81 -16.30 -0.82
CA GLN A 600 27.04 -17.73 -1.09
C GLN A 600 26.53 -18.72 -0.03
N GLY A 601 26.44 -18.32 1.25
CA GLY A 601 25.90 -19.15 2.32
C GLY A 601 24.39 -19.03 2.49
N ARG A 602 23.87 -19.73 3.52
CA ARG A 602 22.44 -19.74 3.87
C ARG A 602 22.21 -19.33 5.33
N VAL A 603 21.11 -18.61 5.54
CA VAL A 603 20.69 -18.06 6.84
C VAL A 603 19.30 -18.58 7.18
N ARG A 604 19.11 -18.92 8.46
CA ARG A 604 17.86 -19.40 9.04
C ARG A 604 17.71 -18.91 10.48
N GLY A 605 16.52 -18.45 10.86
CA GLY A 605 16.27 -17.87 12.17
C GLY A 605 14.88 -17.28 12.35
N VAL A 606 14.71 -16.59 13.47
CA VAL A 606 13.52 -15.82 13.84
C VAL A 606 13.93 -14.48 14.45
N VAL A 607 13.23 -13.42 14.07
CA VAL A 607 13.33 -12.09 14.66
C VAL A 607 11.95 -11.67 15.16
N THR A 608 11.87 -11.20 16.40
CA THR A 608 10.63 -10.78 17.05
C THR A 608 10.77 -9.34 17.55
N LEU A 609 9.83 -8.48 17.15
CA LEU A 609 9.68 -7.12 17.66
C LEU A 609 8.36 -7.04 18.44
N ASP A 610 8.45 -6.91 19.76
CA ASP A 610 7.29 -6.75 20.64
C ASP A 610 7.05 -5.26 20.92
N GLY A 611 5.97 -4.72 20.33
CA GLY A 611 5.47 -3.36 20.56
C GLY A 611 4.29 -3.28 21.55
N SER A 612 4.03 -4.33 22.34
CA SER A 612 2.94 -4.36 23.32
C SER A 612 3.23 -3.53 24.58
N GLY A 613 4.49 -3.53 25.03
CA GLY A 613 4.98 -2.75 26.17
C GLY A 613 5.21 -1.26 25.87
N ALA A 614 5.58 -0.51 26.92
CA ALA A 614 5.91 0.92 26.82
C ALA A 614 7.29 1.20 26.18
N VAL A 615 8.25 0.28 26.39
CA VAL A 615 9.52 0.24 25.68
C VAL A 615 9.47 -0.98 24.73
N PRO A 616 9.70 -0.81 23.42
CA PRO A 616 9.74 -1.94 22.49
C PRO A 616 10.87 -2.93 22.83
N THR A 617 10.65 -4.22 22.62
CA THR A 617 11.72 -5.24 22.76
C THR A 617 11.98 -5.94 21.44
N LEU A 618 13.25 -6.19 21.14
CA LEU A 618 13.72 -6.85 19.91
C LEU A 618 14.50 -8.11 20.28
N GLY A 619 13.99 -9.27 19.90
CA GLY A 619 14.68 -10.56 19.99
C GLY A 619 15.13 -11.06 18.62
N ALA A 620 16.30 -11.69 18.56
CA ALA A 620 16.82 -12.32 17.34
C ALA A 620 17.54 -13.64 17.68
N ASN A 621 17.11 -14.73 17.04
CA ASN A 621 17.79 -16.02 17.06
C ASN A 621 18.10 -16.41 15.61
N ILE A 622 19.37 -16.29 15.21
CA ILE A 622 19.83 -16.38 13.82
C ILE A 622 21.00 -17.35 13.73
N SER A 623 20.91 -18.28 12.78
CA SER A 623 21.98 -19.21 12.41
C SER A 623 22.31 -19.04 10.92
N ALA A 624 23.60 -18.95 10.59
CA ALA A 624 24.07 -18.81 9.23
C ALA A 624 25.28 -19.73 8.98
N ASP A 625 25.36 -20.33 7.80
CA ASP A 625 26.40 -21.30 7.41
C ASP A 625 26.89 -21.05 5.97
N GLY A 626 28.19 -21.30 5.74
CA GLY A 626 28.82 -21.15 4.42
C GLY A 626 28.96 -19.70 3.93
N ILE A 627 28.80 -18.70 4.80
CA ILE A 627 28.77 -17.29 4.43
C ILE A 627 30.16 -16.82 4.00
N ALA A 628 30.30 -16.24 2.80
CA ALA A 628 31.53 -15.57 2.38
C ALA A 628 31.68 -14.26 3.16
N THR A 629 32.67 -14.18 4.06
CA THR A 629 32.67 -13.16 5.12
C THR A 629 33.21 -11.80 4.68
N GLN A 630 34.17 -11.76 3.75
CA GLN A 630 34.72 -10.50 3.25
C GLN A 630 33.67 -9.60 2.58
N PRO A 631 32.84 -10.07 1.62
CA PRO A 631 31.81 -9.22 1.02
C PRO A 631 30.69 -8.87 2.00
N LEU A 632 30.34 -9.76 2.94
CA LEU A 632 29.39 -9.45 4.01
C LEU A 632 29.90 -8.31 4.90
N LEU A 633 31.12 -8.41 5.43
CA LEU A 633 31.69 -7.41 6.33
C LEU A 633 31.92 -6.07 5.61
N LYS A 634 32.24 -6.10 4.31
CA LYS A 634 32.37 -4.89 3.50
C LYS A 634 31.02 -4.20 3.28
N ASP A 635 29.98 -4.92 2.86
CA ASP A 635 28.64 -4.34 2.66
C ASP A 635 27.90 -4.02 3.98
N ALA A 636 28.26 -4.67 5.11
CA ALA A 636 27.64 -4.45 6.42
C ALA A 636 28.27 -3.32 7.24
N ALA A 637 29.61 -3.25 7.25
CA ALA A 637 30.38 -2.45 8.20
C ALA A 637 31.61 -1.76 7.58
N ASP A 638 31.74 -1.76 6.26
CA ASP A 638 32.90 -1.26 5.48
C ASP A 638 34.23 -2.03 5.71
N MET A 639 34.19 -3.14 6.45
CA MET A 639 35.35 -3.91 6.91
C MET A 639 35.78 -4.98 5.90
N ASP A 640 36.98 -4.85 5.35
CA ASP A 640 37.52 -5.70 4.27
C ASP A 640 38.63 -6.67 4.72
N TRP A 641 38.99 -6.66 6.01
CA TRP A 641 40.19 -7.33 6.54
C TRP A 641 40.05 -8.84 6.81
N LEU A 642 38.86 -9.42 6.72
CA LEU A 642 38.61 -10.83 7.02
C LEU A 642 37.98 -11.55 5.84
N ALA A 643 38.64 -12.57 5.34
CA ALA A 643 38.15 -13.47 4.29
C ALA A 643 38.08 -14.92 4.76
N GLY A 644 37.24 -15.73 4.11
CA GLY A 644 36.98 -17.13 4.45
C GLY A 644 35.48 -17.46 4.37
N THR A 645 35.12 -18.68 4.76
CA THR A 645 33.71 -19.07 4.94
C THR A 645 33.36 -19.16 6.42
N GLY A 646 32.30 -18.46 6.81
CA GLY A 646 31.85 -18.30 8.19
C GLY A 646 30.58 -19.08 8.50
N ARG A 647 30.55 -19.65 9.69
CA ARG A 647 29.35 -20.02 10.45
C ARG A 647 29.16 -19.00 11.57
N LEU A 648 27.91 -18.62 11.77
CA LEU A 648 27.48 -17.66 12.78
C LEU A 648 26.25 -18.22 13.49
N ALA A 649 26.23 -18.15 14.82
CA ALA A 649 25.00 -18.27 15.60
C ALA A 649 24.87 -17.05 16.53
N ILE A 650 23.69 -16.45 16.59
CA ILE A 650 23.37 -15.32 17.47
C ILE A 650 22.04 -15.63 18.15
N ALA A 651 21.97 -15.50 19.46
CA ALA A 651 20.73 -15.50 20.24
C ALA A 651 20.76 -14.32 21.21
N VAL A 652 20.11 -13.21 20.84
CA VAL A 652 20.13 -11.94 21.58
C VAL A 652 18.75 -11.33 21.75
N ALA A 653 18.60 -10.50 22.78
CA ALA A 653 17.49 -9.58 22.96
C ALA A 653 17.98 -8.20 23.42
N GLY A 654 17.29 -7.15 23.00
CA GLY A 654 17.50 -5.76 23.45
C GLY A 654 16.15 -5.04 23.62
N GLN A 655 16.17 -3.86 24.22
CA GLN A 655 14.99 -3.03 24.48
C GLN A 655 15.29 -1.58 24.12
N GLY A 656 14.37 -0.88 23.45
CA GLY A 656 14.65 0.50 23.08
C GLY A 656 13.67 1.17 22.15
N THR A 657 13.71 2.51 22.17
CA THR A 657 12.92 3.41 21.31
C THR A 657 13.65 3.79 20.04
N ASN A 658 14.98 3.70 20.01
CA ASN A 658 15.87 4.00 18.88
C ASN A 658 16.94 2.90 18.72
N GLN A 659 17.86 3.03 17.75
CA GLN A 659 18.89 2.01 17.51
C GLN A 659 19.92 1.94 18.65
N LYS A 660 20.31 3.08 19.21
CA LYS A 660 21.30 3.17 20.31
C LYS A 660 20.80 2.46 21.57
N ASP A 661 19.58 2.74 22.02
CA ASP A 661 18.93 2.08 23.17
C ASP A 661 19.03 0.55 23.06
N ILE A 662 18.69 0.01 21.88
CA ILE A 662 18.71 -1.42 21.59
C ILE A 662 20.13 -1.98 21.67
N MET A 663 21.13 -1.26 21.15
CA MET A 663 22.55 -1.68 21.12
C MET A 663 23.22 -1.60 22.50
N GLU A 664 22.83 -0.63 23.33
CA GLU A 664 23.29 -0.47 24.72
C GLU A 664 22.59 -1.46 25.69
N SER A 665 21.42 -1.98 25.33
CA SER A 665 20.66 -2.95 26.12
C SER A 665 20.77 -4.42 25.64
N LEU A 666 21.63 -4.72 24.65
CA LEU A 666 21.79 -6.08 24.14
C LEU A 666 22.23 -7.05 25.25
N ASN A 667 21.52 -8.17 25.37
CA ASN A 667 21.83 -9.30 26.22
C ASN A 667 21.69 -10.61 25.41
N GLY A 668 22.55 -11.60 25.64
CA GLY A 668 22.48 -12.88 24.95
C GLY A 668 23.83 -13.56 24.71
N LYS A 669 23.93 -14.31 23.60
CA LYS A 669 25.12 -15.06 23.20
C LYS A 669 25.35 -14.99 21.69
N ALA A 670 26.61 -15.10 21.27
CA ALA A 670 26.98 -15.33 19.88
C ALA A 670 28.13 -16.34 19.75
N GLU A 671 28.18 -17.07 18.65
CA GLU A 671 29.22 -18.04 18.29
C GLU A 671 29.69 -17.74 16.86
N LEU A 672 31.01 -17.73 16.68
CA LEU A 672 31.68 -17.46 15.41
C LEU A 672 32.66 -18.59 15.10
N ILE A 673 32.54 -19.21 13.92
CA ILE A 673 33.53 -20.15 13.39
C ILE A 673 33.81 -19.81 11.93
N PHE A 674 35.06 -19.53 11.60
CA PHE A 674 35.55 -19.28 10.25
C PHE A 674 36.50 -20.39 9.84
N ASN A 675 36.35 -20.92 8.62
CA ASN A 675 37.19 -21.99 8.09
C ASN A 675 37.91 -21.51 6.81
N ASN A 676 39.12 -22.02 6.59
CA ASN A 676 39.92 -21.79 5.38
C ASN A 676 39.95 -20.31 4.95
N GLY A 677 40.28 -19.44 5.91
CA GLY A 677 40.21 -17.98 5.76
C GLY A 677 41.58 -17.31 5.71
N ALA A 678 41.55 -15.98 5.61
CA ALA A 678 42.74 -15.15 5.63
C ALA A 678 42.46 -13.78 6.26
N ILE A 679 43.43 -13.29 7.03
CA ILE A 679 43.50 -11.89 7.48
C ILE A 679 44.14 -11.07 6.36
N VAL A 680 43.42 -10.08 5.83
CA VAL A 680 43.76 -9.26 4.66
C VAL A 680 44.25 -7.87 5.08
N GLY A 681 45.43 -7.50 4.60
CA GLY A 681 46.17 -6.30 4.97
C GLY A 681 47.58 -6.60 5.51
N TRP A 682 47.83 -7.82 6.01
CA TRP A 682 49.06 -8.16 6.73
C TRP A 682 49.58 -9.55 6.35
N ASN A 683 50.89 -9.69 6.20
CA ASN A 683 51.56 -10.95 5.89
C ASN A 683 52.56 -11.28 7.02
N VAL A 684 52.09 -11.96 8.07
CA VAL A 684 52.92 -12.27 9.23
C VAL A 684 54.07 -13.22 8.88
N ALA A 685 53.92 -14.04 7.83
CA ALA A 685 55.00 -14.87 7.29
C ALA A 685 56.11 -14.04 6.60
N GLN A 686 55.81 -12.84 6.08
CA GLN A 686 56.84 -11.88 5.63
C GLN A 686 57.46 -11.15 6.83
N ILE A 687 56.67 -10.67 7.79
CA ILE A 687 57.18 -9.99 9.00
C ILE A 687 58.18 -10.89 9.75
N ILE A 688 57.84 -12.16 9.98
CA ILE A 688 58.74 -13.14 10.63
C ILE A 688 60.02 -13.37 9.81
N ARG A 689 59.96 -13.33 8.46
CA ARG A 689 61.14 -13.47 7.60
C ARG A 689 62.03 -12.22 7.60
N GLY A 690 61.44 -11.02 7.61
CA GLY A 690 62.18 -9.77 7.78
C GLY A 690 62.91 -9.71 9.12
N LEU A 691 62.23 -10.08 10.21
CA LEU A 691 62.83 -10.14 11.55
C LEU A 691 64.03 -11.10 11.60
N LYS A 692 63.97 -12.27 10.93
CA LYS A 692 65.11 -13.18 10.80
C LYS A 692 66.31 -12.56 10.06
N GLN A 693 66.09 -11.56 9.21
CA GLN A 693 67.09 -10.84 8.43
C GLN A 693 67.54 -9.53 9.09
N GLY A 694 67.12 -9.25 10.33
CA GLY A 694 67.45 -8.00 11.02
C GLY A 694 66.78 -6.76 10.40
N GLN A 695 65.63 -6.95 9.76
CA GLN A 695 64.80 -5.91 9.12
C GLN A 695 63.38 -5.91 9.69
N ILE A 696 62.76 -4.73 9.76
CA ILE A 696 61.36 -4.59 10.18
C ILE A 696 60.57 -4.08 8.99
N THR A 697 60.02 -5.04 8.24
CA THR A 697 59.32 -4.82 6.97
C THR A 697 57.95 -5.50 7.00
N GLY A 698 56.95 -4.89 6.35
CA GLY A 698 55.59 -5.45 6.26
C GLY A 698 54.70 -5.24 7.49
N LEU A 699 55.04 -4.33 8.41
CA LEU A 699 54.12 -3.88 9.48
C LEU A 699 52.97 -3.01 8.95
N GLU A 700 53.19 -2.30 7.84
CA GLU A 700 52.19 -1.47 7.17
C GLU A 700 51.05 -2.32 6.57
N ARG A 701 49.82 -1.79 6.60
CA ARG A 701 48.65 -2.50 6.08
C ARG A 701 48.62 -2.42 4.53
N VAL A 702 49.13 -3.45 3.86
CA VAL A 702 49.13 -3.56 2.40
C VAL A 702 47.94 -4.40 1.94
N ALA A 703 47.02 -3.84 1.15
CA ALA A 703 45.75 -4.48 0.80
C ALA A 703 45.87 -5.85 0.08
N THR A 704 47.00 -6.11 -0.60
CA THR A 704 47.29 -7.40 -1.25
C THR A 704 47.92 -8.45 -0.31
N SER A 705 48.46 -8.04 0.84
CA SER A 705 49.07 -8.93 1.83
C SER A 705 48.02 -9.74 2.58
N LYS A 706 48.30 -11.02 2.80
CA LYS A 706 47.41 -11.95 3.53
C LYS A 706 48.16 -12.83 4.51
N THR A 707 47.47 -13.26 5.56
CA THR A 707 47.91 -14.28 6.51
C THR A 707 46.80 -15.31 6.66
N ASP A 708 47.02 -16.51 6.13
CA ASP A 708 46.01 -17.56 6.00
C ASP A 708 45.83 -18.37 7.30
N PHE A 709 44.61 -18.83 7.57
CA PHE A 709 44.24 -19.62 8.73
C PHE A 709 43.30 -20.78 8.34
N SER A 710 43.47 -21.95 8.96
CA SER A 710 42.58 -23.10 8.74
C SER A 710 41.26 -22.95 9.51
N GLU A 711 41.33 -22.37 10.71
CA GLU A 711 40.21 -22.21 11.64
C GLU A 711 40.40 -20.91 12.45
N LEU A 712 39.34 -20.13 12.65
CA LEU A 712 39.21 -19.12 13.71
C LEU A 712 37.86 -19.35 14.41
N SER A 713 37.85 -19.52 15.73
CA SER A 713 36.66 -19.82 16.53
C SER A 713 36.59 -18.95 17.80
N SER A 714 35.39 -18.54 18.21
CA SER A 714 35.15 -17.74 19.43
C SER A 714 33.68 -17.75 19.89
N THR A 715 33.45 -17.80 21.20
CA THR A 715 32.12 -17.72 21.85
C THR A 715 32.00 -16.44 22.67
N TRP A 716 30.87 -15.74 22.53
CA TRP A 716 30.64 -14.43 23.13
C TRP A 716 29.42 -14.46 24.05
N ALA A 717 29.59 -13.99 25.29
CA ALA A 717 28.50 -13.69 26.21
C ALA A 717 28.24 -12.17 26.19
N ILE A 718 27.00 -11.76 25.95
CA ILE A 718 26.63 -10.35 25.79
C ILE A 718 25.74 -9.95 26.96
N THR A 719 26.11 -8.89 27.67
CA THR A 719 25.35 -8.34 28.80
C THR A 719 25.38 -6.82 28.71
N SER A 720 24.20 -6.17 28.75
CA SER A 720 24.05 -4.70 28.66
C SER A 720 24.96 -4.04 27.62
N GLY A 721 24.87 -4.50 26.37
CA GLY A 721 25.63 -3.96 25.24
C GLY A 721 27.13 -4.28 25.24
N VAL A 722 27.65 -5.03 26.22
CA VAL A 722 29.05 -5.45 26.29
C VAL A 722 29.16 -6.95 26.00
N ALA A 723 29.82 -7.31 24.90
CA ALA A 723 30.18 -8.67 24.56
C ALA A 723 31.54 -9.02 25.19
N GLN A 724 31.62 -10.15 25.89
CA GLN A 724 32.84 -10.70 26.49
C GLN A 724 33.19 -12.04 25.82
N ASN A 725 34.49 -12.28 25.63
CA ASN A 725 35.03 -13.51 25.06
C ASN A 725 36.29 -13.95 25.81
N GLN A 726 36.48 -15.27 25.96
CA GLN A 726 37.58 -15.87 26.72
C GLN A 726 38.25 -17.06 26.01
N ASP A 727 37.73 -17.47 24.85
CA ASP A 727 38.06 -18.72 24.17
C ASP A 727 38.52 -18.54 22.71
N LEU A 728 38.82 -17.31 22.26
CA LEU A 728 39.27 -17.08 20.88
C LEU A 728 40.48 -17.96 20.58
N LYS A 729 40.37 -18.67 19.47
CA LYS A 729 41.37 -19.58 18.93
C LYS A 729 41.49 -19.33 17.43
N MET A 730 42.71 -19.16 16.93
CA MET A 730 43.01 -19.18 15.49
C MET A 730 44.21 -20.09 15.20
N THR A 731 44.07 -20.93 14.19
CA THR A 731 45.07 -21.92 13.76
C THR A 731 45.59 -21.53 12.39
N THR A 732 46.90 -21.26 12.28
CA THR A 732 47.57 -20.94 11.01
C THR A 732 48.72 -21.92 10.73
N PRO A 733 49.34 -21.92 9.54
CA PRO A 733 50.50 -22.77 9.28
C PRO A 733 51.70 -22.51 10.21
N LEU A 734 51.91 -21.26 10.64
CA LEU A 734 53.11 -20.84 11.39
C LEU A 734 52.83 -20.35 12.83
N LEU A 735 51.56 -20.15 13.19
CA LEU A 735 51.14 -19.62 14.49
C LEU A 735 49.99 -20.46 15.07
N ARG A 736 49.93 -20.53 16.40
CA ARG A 736 48.68 -20.72 17.15
C ARG A 736 48.40 -19.39 17.83
N VAL A 737 47.18 -18.90 17.74
CA VAL A 737 46.79 -17.63 18.37
C VAL A 737 45.62 -17.91 19.30
N THR A 738 45.73 -17.45 20.55
CA THR A 738 44.60 -17.43 21.50
C THR A 738 44.26 -16.00 21.89
N GLY A 739 43.11 -15.77 22.51
CA GLY A 739 42.75 -14.42 22.97
C GLY A 739 41.55 -14.37 23.90
N GLY A 740 41.32 -13.17 24.45
CA GLY A 740 40.16 -12.84 25.27
C GLY A 740 40.09 -11.35 25.56
N GLY A 741 38.91 -10.88 25.96
CA GLY A 741 38.64 -9.46 26.22
C GLY A 741 37.17 -9.12 26.01
N SER A 742 36.89 -7.84 25.71
CA SER A 742 35.53 -7.36 25.50
C SER A 742 35.39 -6.39 24.32
N VAL A 743 34.15 -6.31 23.83
CA VAL A 743 33.68 -5.34 22.84
C VAL A 743 32.40 -4.70 23.39
N ALA A 744 32.46 -3.41 23.71
CA ALA A 744 31.28 -2.62 24.05
C ALA A 744 30.58 -2.20 22.75
N ILE A 745 29.54 -2.93 22.35
CA ILE A 745 28.79 -2.76 21.10
C ILE A 745 28.10 -1.39 21.08
N GLY A 746 27.42 -1.02 22.17
CA GLY A 746 26.80 0.30 22.33
C GLY A 746 27.81 1.44 22.18
N ALA A 747 28.89 1.41 22.97
CA ALA A 747 29.94 2.43 22.96
C ALA A 747 30.94 2.33 21.79
N ARG A 748 30.82 1.32 20.91
CA ARG A 748 31.71 1.05 19.77
C ARG A 748 33.20 0.90 20.11
N GLN A 749 33.51 0.33 21.27
CA GLN A 749 34.89 0.16 21.75
C GLN A 749 35.29 -1.31 21.85
N VAL A 750 36.56 -1.58 21.57
CA VAL A 750 37.24 -2.87 21.83
C VAL A 750 38.28 -2.66 22.93
N ASP A 751 38.45 -3.65 23.80
CA ASP A 751 39.63 -3.82 24.66
C ASP A 751 39.94 -5.31 24.79
N TYR A 752 40.95 -5.77 24.05
CA TYR A 752 41.10 -7.17 23.70
C TYR A 752 42.57 -7.59 23.63
N VAL A 753 42.91 -8.76 24.20
CA VAL A 753 44.29 -9.27 24.22
C VAL A 753 44.41 -10.51 23.33
N VAL A 754 45.30 -10.43 22.35
CA VAL A 754 45.61 -11.49 21.38
C VAL A 754 47.01 -12.03 21.68
N LYS A 755 47.16 -13.35 21.74
CA LYS A 755 48.40 -14.04 22.11
C LYS A 755 48.87 -14.93 20.94
N PRO A 756 49.55 -14.35 19.94
CA PRO A 756 50.19 -15.13 18.89
C PRO A 756 51.41 -15.87 19.42
N LYS A 757 51.43 -17.18 19.21
CA LYS A 757 52.52 -18.10 19.57
C LYS A 757 53.04 -18.82 18.33
N VAL A 758 54.35 -18.76 18.13
CA VAL A 758 55.03 -19.37 16.97
C VAL A 758 55.13 -20.89 17.14
N VAL A 759 54.74 -21.65 16.12
CA VAL A 759 55.01 -23.10 16.02
C VAL A 759 56.26 -23.36 15.18
N ALA A 760 56.81 -24.58 15.27
CA ALA A 760 58.06 -24.96 14.65
C ALA A 760 58.06 -24.81 13.12
N SER A 761 59.25 -24.82 12.52
CA SER A 761 59.43 -24.75 11.06
C SER A 761 58.66 -25.83 10.31
N LEU A 762 58.24 -25.48 9.10
CA LEU A 762 58.07 -26.43 7.99
C LEU A 762 59.35 -27.28 7.90
N ASP A 763 59.23 -28.60 8.00
CA ASP A 763 60.39 -29.49 8.00
C ASP A 763 61.09 -29.52 6.63
N GLY A 764 62.41 -29.38 6.66
CA GLY A 764 63.27 -29.27 5.48
C GLY A 764 64.21 -28.07 5.55
N GLN A 765 65.52 -28.32 5.51
CA GLN A 765 66.58 -27.30 5.35
C GLN A 765 66.59 -26.18 6.40
N GLY A 766 66.67 -26.58 7.68
CA GLY A 766 67.29 -25.86 8.81
C GLY A 766 67.12 -24.34 8.93
N GLY A 767 66.16 -23.86 9.74
CA GLY A 767 66.05 -22.42 9.98
C GLY A 767 65.02 -21.86 10.99
N ALA A 768 64.60 -22.57 12.04
CA ALA A 768 63.64 -21.99 13.02
C ALA A 768 63.74 -22.41 14.50
N GLN A 769 64.85 -23.02 14.95
CA GLN A 769 64.97 -23.49 16.34
C GLN A 769 64.85 -22.35 17.39
N GLY A 770 65.32 -21.14 17.10
CA GLY A 770 65.36 -20.02 18.07
C GLY A 770 64.05 -19.23 18.30
N LEU A 771 63.03 -19.38 17.44
CA LEU A 771 61.76 -18.64 17.57
C LEU A 771 60.56 -19.53 17.94
N THR A 772 60.75 -20.84 18.01
CA THR A 772 59.68 -21.80 18.30
C THR A 772 59.17 -21.63 19.73
N GLY A 773 57.86 -21.50 19.90
CA GLY A 773 57.21 -21.31 21.20
C GLY A 773 57.23 -19.88 21.75
N LEU A 774 57.86 -18.92 21.04
CA LEU A 774 57.78 -17.50 21.38
C LEU A 774 56.32 -17.02 21.30
N GLU A 775 55.86 -16.36 22.37
CA GLU A 775 54.52 -15.78 22.50
C GLU A 775 54.65 -14.29 22.81
N VAL A 776 54.01 -13.43 22.02
CA VAL A 776 54.08 -11.96 22.17
C VAL A 776 52.66 -11.40 22.28
N PRO A 777 52.14 -11.21 23.51
CA PRO A 777 50.79 -10.66 23.70
C PRO A 777 50.67 -9.24 23.11
N LEU A 778 49.60 -9.03 22.34
CA LEU A 778 49.23 -7.76 21.74
C LEU A 778 47.88 -7.33 22.30
N ARG A 779 47.78 -6.10 22.81
CA ARG A 779 46.52 -5.50 23.23
C ARG A 779 45.98 -4.59 22.15
N VAL A 780 44.72 -4.80 21.79
CA VAL A 780 43.95 -4.08 20.78
C VAL A 780 42.89 -3.27 21.53
N ARG A 781 42.98 -1.94 21.53
CA ARG A 781 42.10 -1.08 22.34
C ARG A 781 41.66 0.19 21.60
N GLY A 782 40.46 0.67 21.90
CA GLY A 782 39.94 1.95 21.44
C GLY A 782 38.65 1.80 20.60
N PRO A 783 38.28 2.82 19.80
CA PRO A 783 37.16 2.74 18.89
C PRO A 783 37.37 1.63 17.86
N TRP A 784 36.38 0.77 17.64
CA TRP A 784 36.52 -0.41 16.77
C TRP A 784 36.73 -0.07 15.27
N GLU A 785 36.48 1.18 14.89
CA GLU A 785 36.69 1.75 13.54
C GLU A 785 38.16 2.15 13.31
N LYS A 786 38.92 2.37 14.39
CA LYS A 786 40.36 2.69 14.36
C LYS A 786 41.03 2.27 15.69
N PRO A 787 41.18 0.96 15.96
CA PRO A 787 41.77 0.47 17.19
C PRO A 787 43.30 0.70 17.21
N GLU A 788 43.84 1.01 18.37
CA GLU A 788 45.28 1.00 18.63
C GLU A 788 45.75 -0.42 18.97
N ILE A 789 46.95 -0.79 18.51
CA ILE A 789 47.56 -2.10 18.76
C ILE A 789 48.91 -1.89 19.43
N GLN A 790 49.07 -2.39 20.65
CA GLN A 790 50.26 -2.18 21.49
C GLN A 790 50.76 -3.51 22.10
N PRO A 791 52.07 -3.83 22.08
CA PRO A 791 52.60 -5.03 22.73
C PRO A 791 52.51 -4.98 24.26
N GLU A 792 51.91 -6.00 24.90
CA GLU A 792 51.69 -6.04 26.36
C GLU A 792 52.93 -6.61 27.09
N LEU A 793 54.08 -5.96 26.90
CA LEU A 793 55.39 -6.38 27.43
C LEU A 793 55.44 -6.45 28.98
N GLY A 794 54.52 -5.76 29.67
CA GLY A 794 54.40 -5.78 31.14
C GLY A 794 54.10 -7.17 31.74
N GLY A 795 53.59 -8.12 30.94
CA GLY A 795 53.50 -9.53 31.33
C GLY A 795 54.84 -10.25 31.24
N ILE A 796 55.58 -10.03 30.16
CA ILE A 796 56.88 -10.70 29.87
C ILE A 796 57.95 -10.30 30.89
N LEU A 797 57.94 -9.04 31.36
CA LEU A 797 58.86 -8.55 32.39
C LEU A 797 58.72 -9.23 33.76
N LYS A 798 57.64 -10.00 34.01
CA LYS A 798 57.46 -10.79 35.24
C LYS A 798 58.12 -12.17 35.18
N ASP A 799 58.54 -12.63 34.00
CA ASP A 799 59.27 -13.88 33.79
C ASP A 799 60.63 -13.58 33.14
N PRO A 800 61.62 -13.11 33.95
CA PRO A 800 62.88 -12.61 33.42
C PRO A 800 63.69 -13.68 32.68
N GLY A 801 63.50 -14.97 32.97
CA GLY A 801 64.14 -16.06 32.24
C GLY A 801 63.73 -16.09 30.77
N LYS A 802 62.41 -16.00 30.49
CA LYS A 802 61.89 -15.94 29.12
C LYS A 802 62.20 -14.60 28.44
N ALA A 803 62.11 -13.49 29.17
CA ALA A 803 62.45 -12.16 28.66
C ALA A 803 63.92 -12.09 28.20
N ILE A 804 64.86 -12.54 29.05
CA ILE A 804 66.29 -12.62 28.70
C ILE A 804 66.51 -13.60 27.56
N GLY A 805 65.81 -14.74 27.51
CA GLY A 805 65.88 -15.68 26.39
C GLY A 805 65.54 -15.02 25.04
N ALA A 806 64.37 -14.38 24.94
CA ALA A 806 63.93 -13.70 23.72
C ALA A 806 64.85 -12.53 23.33
N ILE A 807 65.21 -11.67 24.29
CA ILE A 807 66.12 -10.53 24.05
C ILE A 807 67.53 -11.01 23.65
N LYS A 808 67.98 -12.17 24.14
CA LYS A 808 69.29 -12.76 23.79
C LYS A 808 69.30 -13.46 22.44
N GLU A 809 68.18 -14.05 21.99
CA GLU A 809 68.04 -14.51 20.60
C GLU A 809 67.98 -13.34 19.61
N ILE A 810 67.14 -12.34 19.87
CA ILE A 810 67.08 -11.10 19.07
C ILE A 810 68.47 -10.43 19.03
N GLY A 811 69.11 -10.27 20.19
CA GLY A 811 70.46 -9.71 20.31
C GLY A 811 71.58 -10.53 19.66
N LYS A 812 71.39 -11.83 19.41
CA LYS A 812 72.30 -12.62 18.55
C LYS A 812 72.14 -12.25 17.08
N GLN A 813 70.91 -12.04 16.61
CA GLN A 813 70.61 -11.73 15.21
C GLN A 813 71.01 -10.29 14.82
N PHE A 814 70.99 -9.34 15.77
CA PHE A 814 71.42 -7.95 15.56
C PHE A 814 72.91 -7.67 15.87
N LYS A 815 73.75 -8.70 16.03
CA LYS A 815 75.21 -8.55 16.26
C LYS A 815 75.87 -7.72 15.15
N GLY A 816 76.30 -6.50 15.48
CA GLY A 816 77.09 -5.63 14.61
C GLY A 816 76.51 -4.22 14.43
N LYS A 817 75.21 -4.00 14.70
CA LYS A 817 74.59 -2.66 14.69
C LYS A 817 74.71 -1.98 16.06
N LYS A 818 74.73 -0.65 16.08
CA LYS A 818 74.73 0.16 17.29
C LYS A 818 73.33 0.18 17.91
N PRO A 819 73.17 0.26 19.25
CA PRO A 819 71.86 0.15 19.88
C PRO A 819 70.86 1.21 19.42
N ASN A 820 71.32 2.45 19.19
CA ASN A 820 70.48 3.54 18.70
C ASN A 820 69.88 3.24 17.33
N GLU A 821 70.65 2.64 16.40
CA GLU A 821 70.15 2.24 15.07
C GLU A 821 69.03 1.20 15.19
N ILE A 822 69.12 0.29 16.16
CA ILE A 822 68.08 -0.71 16.43
C ILE A 822 66.84 -0.01 16.98
N VAL A 823 66.97 0.93 17.91
CA VAL A 823 65.84 1.70 18.47
C VAL A 823 65.13 2.52 17.38
N ASP A 824 65.88 3.23 16.52
CA ASP A 824 65.30 4.03 15.43
C ASP A 824 64.65 3.15 14.33
N GLN A 825 65.18 1.94 14.06
CA GLN A 825 64.54 0.99 13.14
C GLN A 825 63.33 0.24 13.75
N VAL A 826 63.22 0.12 15.08
CA VAL A 826 62.13 -0.61 15.76
C VAL A 826 60.94 0.29 16.08
N LEU A 827 61.17 1.53 16.52
CA LEU A 827 60.12 2.41 17.08
C LEU A 827 59.76 3.60 16.18
N GLY A 828 60.41 3.71 15.01
CA GLY A 828 60.35 4.91 14.17
C GLY A 828 61.12 6.06 14.81
N GLY A 829 62.19 6.50 14.14
CA GLY A 829 63.01 7.61 14.61
C GLY A 829 62.17 8.85 14.97
N ASN A 830 62.50 9.46 16.12
CA ASN A 830 61.82 10.62 16.71
C ASN A 830 60.44 10.40 17.38
N THR A 831 60.06 9.18 17.77
CA THR A 831 59.00 8.98 18.78
C THR A 831 59.52 9.18 20.21
N ASP A 832 58.68 9.65 21.14
CA ASP A 832 59.08 9.81 22.55
C ASP A 832 59.32 8.46 23.25
N ALA A 833 58.72 7.38 22.73
CA ALA A 833 59.06 6.01 23.10
C ALA A 833 60.51 5.65 22.75
N ALA A 834 61.00 6.04 21.56
CA ALA A 834 62.40 5.85 21.16
C ALA A 834 63.37 6.64 22.06
N LYS A 835 63.01 7.88 22.45
CA LYS A 835 63.79 8.69 23.40
C LYS A 835 63.93 7.98 24.76
N LYS A 836 62.81 7.54 25.36
CA LYS A 836 62.82 6.77 26.62
C LYS A 836 63.56 5.43 26.51
N ALA A 837 63.46 4.73 25.39
CA ALA A 837 64.19 3.49 25.16
C ALA A 837 65.72 3.71 25.13
N ASN A 838 66.18 4.73 24.40
CA ASN A 838 67.60 5.11 24.38
C ASN A 838 68.10 5.60 25.75
N GLU A 839 67.28 6.36 26.50
CA GLU A 839 67.61 6.82 27.85
C GLU A 839 67.78 5.66 28.85
N LEU A 840 66.86 4.68 28.83
CA LEU A 840 66.97 3.46 29.62
C LEU A 840 68.19 2.62 29.22
N LEU A 841 68.45 2.43 27.92
CA LEU A 841 69.65 1.71 27.47
C LEU A 841 70.94 2.39 27.96
N ASN A 842 71.01 3.72 27.94
CA ASN A 842 72.16 4.49 28.43
C ASN A 842 72.33 4.45 29.96
N GLN A 843 71.31 4.03 30.72
CA GLN A 843 71.47 3.69 32.14
C GLN A 843 72.05 2.27 32.31
N PHE A 844 71.59 1.30 31.52
CA PHE A 844 72.06 -0.09 31.62
C PHE A 844 73.44 -0.35 31.00
N THR A 845 73.95 0.51 30.11
CA THR A 845 75.27 0.35 29.46
C THR A 845 76.43 1.07 30.16
N LYS A 846 76.17 1.90 31.19
CA LYS A 846 77.25 2.53 31.97
C LYS A 846 78.02 1.48 32.77
N PRO A 847 79.36 1.35 32.61
CA PRO A 847 80.13 0.39 33.37
C PRO A 847 80.15 0.76 34.86
N LYS A 848 79.86 -0.21 35.73
CA LYS A 848 80.18 -0.07 37.16
C LYS A 848 81.69 0.10 37.31
N LYS A 849 82.13 1.25 37.85
CA LYS A 849 83.50 1.37 38.37
C LYS A 849 83.69 0.30 39.44
N GLN A 850 84.65 -0.59 39.22
CA GLN A 850 85.15 -1.48 40.27
C GLN A 850 85.94 -0.62 41.25
N ALA A 851 85.68 -0.78 42.56
CA ALA A 851 86.60 -0.32 43.59
C ALA A 851 87.71 -1.37 43.72
N GLN A 852 88.96 -0.96 43.62
CA GLN A 852 90.13 -1.84 43.71
C GLN A 852 90.96 -1.41 44.92
N PRO A 853 91.40 -2.34 45.80
CA PRO A 853 92.09 -2.00 47.03
C PRO A 853 93.59 -1.78 46.81
N SER A 854 94.16 -0.85 47.57
CA SER A 854 95.57 -0.85 47.99
C SER A 854 95.65 -0.15 49.35
N GLY A 855 96.67 -0.42 50.15
CA GLY A 855 96.82 0.12 51.50
C GLY A 855 98.19 0.74 51.75
N ALA A 856 98.33 1.30 52.95
CA ALA A 856 99.58 1.67 53.64
C ALA A 856 100.66 2.43 52.82
N GLN A 857 100.68 3.76 52.99
CA GLN A 857 101.65 4.38 53.89
C GLN A 857 100.97 5.53 54.66
#